data_AF-A0A961FKQ6-F1
#
_entry.id   AF-A0A961FKQ6-F1
#
_cell.length_a   1.000
_cell.length_b   1.000
_cell.length_c   1.000
_cell.angle_alpha   90.00
_cell.angle_beta   90.00
_cell.angle_gamma   90.00
#
_symmetry.space_group_name_H-M   'P 1'
#
loop_
_entity.id
_entity.type
_entity.pdbx_description
1 polymer ?
#
loop_
_entity_poly.entity_id
_entity_poly.type
_entity_poly.pdbx_seq_one_letter_code
_entity_poly.pdbx_strand_id
1 'polypeptide(L)'
;MKNLLRLGGIGVALLALLTIVRAGPFTSPRGDDVLLKRLDRDGDGRISAAELPRAAWMSRIDQDGDGFASFEEGRAALRRLRQQGQKLPTELTAPPTPDTPPPPAQGRQVDRYADTPQWLPADDFGVGTQISDVELKSLDGATIHLGDLMGKSGLVLGLFSPDCPLSRKLAPEMKRLSSDLARSGIATTWVCVPGADRSAEARAFAAEYQLDPRSLHLDPDGHFAQSADAATTTEAFLLDATRTLIYRGAINDQYGVGSVRSSTVHAYLRDAADALLAGRTPDIAATTAPGCALDLPRSSRVAHADAPTYHGRISRILQTHCVECHRQGGIAPFALDQLSDVLDNAGMIRRQVERGKMPPWFADPAQSGAHAVFRNDRSLPEADRQALLAWLASDRPVGDASTAPAPRSFAEDWQIGTPDAVYQIPQPFAVKAEGSIPYQYAVVETGLSEDRWVRGYEIQPTARAAVHHVIVQVFGPDEKVRRVGEGRGGFWAAYVPGNSHRLYDPGQARLLPKGARLQFQIHYTATGKATTDQVQIGVLFADAAPEFEVRVASLANPRIRIPAGAAAHEETLELPLSQEYWVTGYMPHLHTRGAAFRYEVAYPGGQRETLLNVPHYDFNWQLQYQTVEPKHLPAGSRLKVTAIYDNSAANPANPDPTRDVRWGPQTWDEMMIGYIEHIVKRDDKDVAQR
;
A
#
# COMPACT_ATOMS: atom_id res chain seq x y z
N MET A 1 -60.35 -26.37 -38.95
CA MET A 1 -60.16 -27.61 -39.72
C MET A 1 -58.79 -28.17 -39.41
N LYS A 2 -58.78 -29.40 -38.87
CA LYS A 2 -57.69 -30.40 -38.81
C LYS A 2 -56.39 -29.97 -38.08
N ASN A 3 -56.15 -30.48 -36.87
CA ASN A 3 -55.68 -31.84 -36.51
C ASN A 3 -54.20 -32.05 -36.90
N LEU A 4 -53.29 -32.59 -36.10
CA LEU A 4 -53.33 -33.17 -34.76
C LEU A 4 -51.85 -33.46 -34.35
N LEU A 5 -51.48 -33.22 -33.09
CA LEU A 5 -50.79 -34.16 -32.15
C LEU A 5 -49.39 -34.74 -32.50
N ARG A 6 -48.47 -35.02 -31.57
CA ARG A 6 -48.52 -35.21 -30.11
C ARG A 6 -47.09 -35.25 -29.54
N LEU A 7 -46.84 -34.55 -28.45
CA LEU A 7 -45.95 -34.99 -27.36
C LEU A 7 -46.69 -34.64 -26.05
N GLY A 8 -47.07 -35.66 -25.30
CA GLY A 8 -47.58 -35.58 -23.93
C GLY A 8 -47.08 -36.83 -23.20
N GLY A 9 -46.84 -36.83 -21.90
CA GLY A 9 -46.99 -35.79 -20.89
C GLY A 9 -46.73 -36.39 -19.49
N ILE A 10 -47.09 -35.59 -18.47
CA ILE A 10 -47.37 -35.93 -17.06
C ILE A 10 -46.13 -35.93 -16.13
N GLY A 11 -46.09 -35.21 -15.00
CA GLY A 11 -47.07 -34.30 -14.41
C GLY A 11 -46.68 -33.86 -12.99
N VAL A 12 -47.07 -32.61 -12.67
CA VAL A 12 -47.58 -32.09 -11.39
C VAL A 12 -46.64 -32.03 -10.17
N ALA A 13 -46.30 -30.79 -9.75
CA ALA A 13 -46.30 -30.39 -8.34
C ALA A 13 -46.80 -28.94 -8.23
N LEU A 14 -47.75 -28.72 -7.31
CA LEU A 14 -48.65 -27.58 -7.15
C LEU A 14 -48.15 -26.60 -6.05
N LEU A 15 -48.56 -25.32 -6.18
CA LEU A 15 -48.71 -24.22 -5.19
C LEU A 15 -48.82 -24.62 -3.69
N ALA A 16 -48.59 -23.79 -2.66
CA ALA A 16 -48.18 -22.39 -2.45
C ALA A 16 -48.08 -22.11 -0.91
N LEU A 17 -47.39 -21.01 -0.56
CA LEU A 17 -47.55 -20.09 0.60
C LEU A 17 -47.25 -20.49 2.07
N LEU A 18 -46.33 -19.71 2.66
CA LEU A 18 -46.25 -19.11 4.00
C LEU A 18 -46.64 -19.92 5.26
N THR A 19 -45.67 -20.15 6.17
CA THR A 19 -45.72 -19.66 7.58
C THR A 19 -44.32 -19.64 8.24
N ILE A 20 -44.09 -18.65 9.10
CA ILE A 20 -42.90 -18.33 9.91
C ILE A 20 -42.63 -19.41 10.98
N VAL A 21 -41.36 -19.66 11.36
CA VAL A 21 -40.84 -19.82 12.76
C VAL A 21 -39.38 -20.38 12.80
N ARG A 22 -38.47 -19.62 13.44
CA ARG A 22 -37.18 -19.97 14.11
C ARG A 22 -36.27 -21.07 13.51
N ALA A 23 -35.08 -20.67 13.05
CA ALA A 23 -33.90 -21.55 13.03
C ALA A 23 -33.00 -21.27 14.25
N GLY A 24 -32.96 -22.23 15.18
CA GLY A 24 -31.95 -22.36 16.24
C GLY A 24 -30.66 -23.03 15.73
N PRO A 25 -29.69 -23.33 16.62
CA PRO A 25 -28.26 -23.43 16.28
C PRO A 25 -27.86 -24.80 15.68
N PHE A 26 -26.92 -24.77 14.73
CA PHE A 26 -26.03 -25.84 14.27
C PHE A 26 -26.48 -27.31 14.53
N THR A 27 -27.21 -27.89 13.58
CA THR A 27 -27.67 -29.30 13.64
C THR A 27 -27.35 -30.13 12.38
N SER A 28 -26.23 -29.85 11.67
CA SER A 28 -25.84 -30.67 10.50
C SER A 28 -24.38 -31.19 10.59
N PRO A 29 -24.03 -32.29 9.90
CA PRO A 29 -22.65 -32.81 9.82
C PRO A 29 -21.62 -31.76 9.34
N ARG A 30 -22.06 -30.78 8.53
CA ARG A 30 -21.22 -29.65 8.11
C ARG A 30 -20.82 -28.73 9.28
N GLY A 31 -21.58 -28.73 10.38
CA GLY A 31 -21.26 -27.98 11.59
C GLY A 31 -20.15 -28.61 12.43
N ASP A 32 -19.97 -29.93 12.35
CA ASP A 32 -18.90 -30.64 13.06
C ASP A 32 -17.55 -30.35 12.44
N ASP A 33 -17.48 -30.37 11.11
CA ASP A 33 -16.25 -30.05 10.38
C ASP A 33 -15.83 -28.59 10.60
N VAL A 34 -16.79 -27.67 10.70
CA VAL A 34 -16.51 -26.25 11.02
C VAL A 34 -16.03 -26.09 12.46
N LEU A 35 -16.55 -26.88 13.41
CA LEU A 35 -16.11 -26.87 14.79
C LEU A 35 -14.71 -27.48 14.94
N LEU A 36 -14.44 -28.62 14.32
CA LEU A 36 -13.15 -29.31 14.40
C LEU A 36 -12.05 -28.50 13.71
N LYS A 37 -12.31 -27.93 12.53
CA LYS A 37 -11.39 -26.99 11.85
C LYS A 37 -11.13 -25.70 12.63
N ARG A 38 -11.99 -25.36 13.58
CA ARG A 38 -11.82 -24.20 14.44
C ARG A 38 -11.04 -24.54 15.72
N LEU A 39 -11.07 -25.81 16.12
CA LEU A 39 -10.28 -26.33 17.24
C LEU A 39 -8.87 -26.71 16.79
N ASP A 40 -8.69 -27.13 15.54
CA ASP A 40 -7.39 -27.26 14.86
C ASP A 40 -6.85 -25.86 14.52
N ARG A 41 -6.14 -25.28 15.48
CA ARG A 41 -5.64 -23.90 15.40
C ARG A 41 -4.32 -23.84 14.64
N ASP A 42 -3.53 -24.90 14.65
CA ASP A 42 -2.27 -24.97 13.91
C ASP A 42 -2.43 -25.52 12.48
N GLY A 43 -3.60 -26.07 12.15
CA GLY A 43 -3.97 -26.51 10.80
C GLY A 43 -3.35 -27.84 10.41
N ASP A 44 -2.89 -28.64 11.38
CA ASP A 44 -2.20 -29.90 11.15
C ASP A 44 -3.16 -31.10 10.89
N GLY A 45 -4.48 -30.87 11.00
CA GLY A 45 -5.52 -31.87 10.78
C GLY A 45 -5.81 -32.75 12.00
N ARG A 46 -5.25 -32.41 13.17
CA ARG A 46 -5.45 -33.05 14.47
C ARG A 46 -5.82 -31.96 15.49
N ILE A 47 -6.23 -32.39 16.68
CA ILE A 47 -6.54 -31.49 17.80
C ILE A 47 -5.75 -31.96 19.00
N SER A 48 -4.87 -31.10 19.50
CA SER A 48 -4.08 -31.31 20.71
C SER A 48 -4.80 -30.77 21.94
N ALA A 49 -4.36 -31.20 23.13
CA ALA A 49 -4.88 -30.69 24.40
C ALA A 49 -4.68 -29.17 24.58
N ALA A 50 -3.67 -28.60 23.91
CA ALA A 50 -3.33 -27.17 23.98
C ALA A 50 -4.31 -26.30 23.18
N GLU A 51 -4.98 -26.87 22.19
CA GLU A 51 -5.93 -26.15 21.34
C GLU A 51 -7.37 -26.18 21.89
N LEU A 52 -7.61 -27.08 22.84
CA LEU A 52 -8.89 -27.18 23.55
C LEU A 52 -9.02 -26.10 24.62
N PRO A 53 -10.22 -25.51 24.81
CA PRO A 53 -10.48 -24.56 25.89
C PRO A 53 -10.20 -25.11 27.30
N ARG A 54 -10.24 -26.44 27.47
CA ARG A 54 -9.82 -27.16 28.67
C ARG A 54 -9.17 -28.47 28.27
N ALA A 55 -7.91 -28.70 28.65
CA ALA A 55 -7.17 -29.93 28.36
C ALA A 55 -7.90 -31.22 28.79
N ALA A 56 -8.75 -31.16 29.83
CA ALA A 56 -9.58 -32.29 30.26
C ALA A 56 -10.61 -32.77 29.22
N TRP A 57 -10.86 -32.00 28.15
CA TRP A 57 -11.65 -32.45 27.01
C TRP A 57 -10.91 -33.46 26.12
N MET A 58 -9.59 -33.48 26.20
CA MET A 58 -8.77 -34.35 25.37
C MET A 58 -9.15 -35.81 25.54
N SER A 59 -9.27 -36.26 26.80
CA SER A 59 -9.70 -37.62 27.15
C SER A 59 -11.11 -38.01 26.69
N ARG A 60 -11.89 -37.07 26.14
CA ARG A 60 -13.22 -37.34 25.56
C ARG A 60 -13.21 -37.42 24.04
N ILE A 61 -12.21 -36.87 23.38
CA ILE A 61 -12.14 -36.78 21.91
C ILE A 61 -11.00 -37.61 21.32
N ASP A 62 -9.91 -37.78 22.06
CA ASP A 62 -8.80 -38.71 21.79
C ASP A 62 -9.27 -40.12 22.18
N GLN A 63 -9.51 -40.97 21.18
CA GLN A 63 -10.10 -42.30 21.39
C GLN A 63 -9.06 -43.41 21.45
N ASP A 64 -7.91 -43.21 20.83
CA ASP A 64 -6.81 -44.17 20.83
C ASP A 64 -5.74 -43.88 21.91
N GLY A 65 -5.82 -42.72 22.54
CA GLY A 65 -4.97 -42.31 23.66
C GLY A 65 -3.58 -41.86 23.23
N ASP A 66 -3.40 -41.43 21.97
CA ASP A 66 -2.11 -41.03 21.42
C ASP A 66 -1.69 -39.59 21.79
N GLY A 67 -2.56 -38.85 22.50
CA GLY A 67 -2.34 -37.47 22.92
C GLY A 67 -2.80 -36.43 21.89
N PHE A 68 -3.37 -36.87 20.76
CA PHE A 68 -3.98 -36.07 19.70
C PHE A 68 -5.38 -36.62 19.38
N ALA A 69 -6.23 -35.80 18.76
CA ALA A 69 -7.55 -36.24 18.32
C ALA A 69 -7.68 -35.89 16.84
N SER A 70 -7.67 -36.92 16.00
CA SER A 70 -7.94 -36.75 14.58
C SER A 70 -9.38 -36.25 14.35
N PHE A 71 -9.64 -35.67 13.18
CA PHE A 71 -11.00 -35.23 12.84
C PHE A 71 -11.99 -36.40 12.75
N GLU A 72 -11.50 -37.62 12.52
CA GLU A 72 -12.34 -38.81 12.56
C GLU A 72 -12.78 -39.13 13.98
N GLU A 73 -11.85 -39.10 14.93
CA GLU A 73 -12.12 -39.33 16.35
C GLU A 73 -12.97 -38.22 16.95
N GLY A 74 -12.68 -36.96 16.60
CA GLY A 74 -13.48 -35.80 16.97
C GLY A 74 -14.94 -35.93 16.47
N ARG A 75 -15.16 -36.32 15.21
CA ARG A 75 -16.51 -36.56 14.67
C ARG A 75 -17.20 -37.72 15.38
N ALA A 76 -16.48 -38.78 15.71
CA ALA A 76 -17.04 -39.92 16.42
C ALA A 76 -17.40 -39.56 17.88
N ALA A 77 -16.58 -38.77 18.56
CA ALA A 77 -16.84 -38.26 19.91
C ALA A 77 -18.05 -37.31 19.94
N LEU A 78 -18.13 -36.36 18.99
CA LEU A 78 -19.28 -35.46 18.84
C LEU A 78 -20.59 -36.21 18.57
N ARG A 79 -20.54 -37.28 17.76
CA ARG A 79 -21.69 -38.15 17.53
C ARG A 79 -22.13 -38.89 18.79
N ARG A 80 -21.18 -39.44 19.57
CA ARG A 80 -21.49 -40.12 20.85
C ARG A 80 -22.12 -39.17 21.87
N LEU A 81 -21.56 -37.97 22.03
CA LEU A 81 -22.09 -36.95 22.95
C LEU A 81 -23.53 -36.57 22.61
N ARG A 82 -23.86 -36.46 21.31
CA ARG A 82 -25.24 -36.20 20.86
C ARG A 82 -26.19 -37.36 21.12
N GLN A 83 -25.76 -38.61 20.89
CA GLN A 83 -26.58 -39.79 21.18
C GLN A 83 -26.89 -39.94 22.67
N GLN A 84 -26.01 -39.44 23.53
CA GLN A 84 -26.20 -39.40 24.99
C GLN A 84 -26.97 -38.17 25.49
N GLY A 85 -27.47 -37.31 24.59
CA GLY A 85 -28.22 -36.11 24.94
C GLY A 85 -27.40 -35.00 25.61
N GLN A 86 -26.07 -35.07 25.56
CA GLN A 86 -25.19 -34.07 26.15
C GLN A 86 -25.00 -32.87 25.22
N LYS A 87 -25.11 -31.65 25.77
CA LYS A 87 -24.82 -30.41 25.04
C LYS A 87 -23.31 -30.13 25.05
N LEU A 88 -22.80 -29.63 23.94
CA LEU A 88 -21.43 -29.11 23.85
C LEU A 88 -21.28 -27.90 24.79
N PRO A 89 -20.16 -27.77 25.54
CA PRO A 89 -19.85 -26.57 26.29
C PRO A 89 -19.89 -25.33 25.41
N THR A 90 -20.44 -24.26 25.96
CA THR A 90 -20.51 -22.95 25.31
C THR A 90 -19.12 -22.43 24.89
N GLU A 91 -18.07 -22.81 25.63
CA GLU A 91 -16.67 -22.44 25.41
C GLU A 91 -16.08 -23.01 24.11
N LEU A 92 -16.51 -24.19 23.65
CA LEU A 92 -16.09 -24.75 22.34
C LEU A 92 -16.76 -24.00 21.17
N THR A 93 -17.89 -23.34 21.44
CA THR A 93 -18.68 -22.62 20.44
C THR A 93 -18.44 -21.10 20.43
N ALA A 94 -17.85 -20.54 21.50
CA ALA A 94 -17.62 -19.11 21.70
C ALA A 94 -16.36 -18.60 20.95
N PRO A 95 -16.44 -17.51 20.17
CA PRO A 95 -15.30 -16.99 19.38
C PRO A 95 -14.08 -16.76 20.29
N PRO A 96 -12.85 -17.04 19.81
CA PRO A 96 -11.66 -16.87 20.63
C PRO A 96 -11.53 -15.41 21.10
N THR A 97 -11.17 -15.25 22.37
CA THR A 97 -10.86 -13.94 22.95
C THR A 97 -9.49 -13.44 22.45
N PRO A 98 -9.28 -12.13 22.25
CA PRO A 98 -8.17 -11.60 21.46
C PRO A 98 -6.78 -11.60 22.12
N ASP A 99 -6.68 -11.92 23.41
CA ASP A 99 -5.51 -11.53 24.22
C ASP A 99 -4.42 -12.59 24.36
N THR A 100 -4.27 -13.51 23.42
CA THR A 100 -3.11 -14.42 23.42
C THR A 100 -2.65 -14.67 21.99
N PRO A 101 -1.45 -14.20 21.59
CA PRO A 101 -0.87 -14.55 20.31
C PRO A 101 -0.76 -16.08 20.22
N PRO A 102 -1.16 -16.70 19.09
CA PRO A 102 -0.90 -18.12 18.90
C PRO A 102 0.61 -18.38 18.94
N PRO A 103 1.07 -19.52 19.51
CA PRO A 103 2.47 -19.90 19.42
C PRO A 103 2.88 -20.00 17.94
N PRO A 104 4.14 -19.66 17.59
CA PRO A 104 4.58 -19.69 16.20
C PRO A 104 4.45 -21.09 15.63
N ALA A 105 3.71 -21.21 14.51
CA ALA A 105 3.61 -22.44 13.74
C ALA A 105 5.01 -22.90 13.30
N GLN A 106 5.38 -24.14 13.65
CA GLN A 106 6.61 -24.75 13.18
C GLN A 106 6.55 -24.86 11.64
N GLY A 107 7.48 -24.19 10.95
CA GLY A 107 7.62 -24.29 9.49
C GLY A 107 7.11 -23.12 8.65
N ARG A 108 6.68 -21.99 9.24
CA ARG A 108 6.40 -20.78 8.45
C ARG A 108 7.71 -20.20 7.92
N GLN A 109 7.89 -20.22 6.59
CA GLN A 109 8.94 -19.42 5.94
C GLN A 109 8.70 -17.95 6.33
N VAL A 110 9.56 -17.43 7.21
CA VAL A 110 9.47 -16.05 7.67
C VAL A 110 9.71 -15.13 6.49
N ASP A 111 8.73 -14.29 6.14
CA ASP A 111 8.95 -13.18 5.23
C ASP A 111 9.83 -12.14 5.93
N ARG A 112 11.14 -12.23 5.70
CA ARG A 112 12.13 -11.30 6.24
C ARG A 112 11.96 -9.86 5.74
N TYR A 113 11.11 -9.66 4.72
CA TYR A 113 10.77 -8.36 4.16
C TYR A 113 9.33 -7.97 4.48
N ALA A 114 8.84 -8.28 5.67
CA ALA A 114 7.50 -7.85 6.08
C ALA A 114 7.32 -6.31 5.96
N ASP A 115 6.13 -5.87 5.58
CA ASP A 115 5.83 -4.44 5.40
C ASP A 115 5.78 -3.68 6.73
N THR A 116 5.57 -4.39 7.83
CA THR A 116 5.68 -3.89 9.22
C THR A 116 6.55 -4.84 10.03
N PRO A 117 7.07 -4.42 11.19
CA PRO A 117 7.84 -5.32 12.05
C PRO A 117 6.98 -6.52 12.48
N GLN A 118 7.57 -7.70 12.38
CA GLN A 118 7.00 -8.98 12.79
C GLN A 118 7.99 -9.66 13.73
N TRP A 119 7.49 -10.36 14.74
CA TRP A 119 8.34 -11.07 15.69
C TRP A 119 9.06 -12.23 15.02
N LEU A 120 10.32 -12.44 15.40
CA LEU A 120 11.17 -13.51 14.92
C LEU A 120 11.60 -14.42 16.08
N PRO A 121 11.75 -15.72 15.85
CA PRO A 121 12.46 -16.59 16.79
C PRO A 121 13.92 -16.12 16.90
N ALA A 122 14.33 -15.59 18.05
CA ALA A 122 15.62 -14.92 18.20
C ALA A 122 16.83 -15.83 17.88
N ASP A 123 16.77 -17.07 18.35
CA ASP A 123 17.84 -18.06 18.20
C ASP A 123 18.08 -18.43 16.72
N ASP A 124 17.01 -18.53 15.92
CA ASP A 124 17.07 -18.84 14.48
C ASP A 124 17.75 -17.71 13.67
N PHE A 125 17.86 -16.52 14.24
CA PHE A 125 18.42 -15.34 13.60
C PHE A 125 19.71 -14.83 14.29
N GLY A 126 20.40 -15.71 15.02
CA GLY A 126 21.75 -15.48 15.51
C GLY A 126 21.85 -14.64 16.79
N VAL A 127 20.74 -14.33 17.46
CA VAL A 127 20.80 -13.71 18.79
C VAL A 127 21.52 -14.66 19.76
N GLY A 128 22.38 -14.11 20.60
CA GLY A 128 23.27 -14.86 21.50
C GLY A 128 24.58 -15.34 20.85
N THR A 129 24.77 -15.11 19.54
CA THR A 129 26.04 -15.43 18.86
C THR A 129 26.97 -14.22 18.82
N GLN A 130 28.28 -14.48 18.81
CA GLN A 130 29.28 -13.42 18.65
C GLN A 130 29.40 -13.01 17.19
N ILE A 131 29.26 -11.72 16.90
CA ILE A 131 29.49 -11.16 15.56
C ILE A 131 30.98 -11.02 15.32
N SER A 132 31.41 -11.42 14.12
CA SER A 132 32.82 -11.34 13.68
C SER A 132 33.29 -9.89 13.57
N ASP A 133 34.59 -9.70 13.72
CA ASP A 133 35.22 -8.39 13.63
C ASP A 133 35.40 -7.95 12.17
N VAL A 134 34.32 -7.49 11.55
CA VAL A 134 34.32 -7.11 10.14
C VAL A 134 34.91 -5.73 9.91
N GLU A 135 35.44 -5.53 8.71
CA GLU A 135 35.93 -4.23 8.23
C GLU A 135 34.77 -3.38 7.70
N LEU A 136 34.76 -2.11 8.11
CA LEU A 136 33.94 -1.04 7.56
C LEU A 136 34.85 0.07 7.03
N LYS A 137 34.28 1.00 6.27
CA LYS A 137 34.99 2.22 5.86
C LYS A 137 34.40 3.44 6.54
N SER A 138 35.25 4.34 7.03
CA SER A 138 34.82 5.70 7.37
C SER A 138 34.38 6.44 6.11
N LEU A 139 33.67 7.55 6.27
CA LEU A 139 33.32 8.41 5.12
C LEU A 139 34.55 8.97 4.40
N ASP A 140 35.70 9.04 5.06
CA ASP A 140 36.98 9.48 4.48
C ASP A 140 37.81 8.32 3.89
N GLY A 141 37.26 7.10 3.86
CA GLY A 141 37.86 5.91 3.24
C GLY A 141 38.81 5.12 4.14
N ALA A 142 38.98 5.50 5.42
CA ALA A 142 39.80 4.75 6.36
C ALA A 142 39.13 3.41 6.71
N THR A 143 39.89 2.31 6.73
CA THR A 143 39.41 1.03 7.27
C THR A 143 39.24 1.14 8.78
N ILE A 144 38.10 0.67 9.29
CA ILE A 144 37.77 0.61 10.71
C ILE A 144 37.23 -0.78 11.00
N HIS A 145 37.67 -1.42 12.09
CA HIS A 145 37.09 -2.69 12.51
C HIS A 145 35.90 -2.46 13.44
N LEU A 146 34.91 -3.35 13.39
CA LEU A 146 33.72 -3.26 14.24
C LEU A 146 34.07 -3.17 15.74
N GLY A 147 35.11 -3.89 16.17
CA GLY A 147 35.65 -3.85 17.54
C GLY A 147 36.12 -2.46 17.98
N ASP A 148 36.65 -1.65 17.05
CA ASP A 148 37.14 -0.29 17.35
C ASP A 148 36.00 0.70 17.66
N LEU A 149 34.77 0.36 17.26
CA LEU A 149 33.58 1.18 17.44
C LEU A 149 32.83 0.87 18.75
N MET A 150 33.26 -0.14 19.50
CA MET A 150 32.56 -0.60 20.70
C MET A 150 32.54 0.46 21.81
N GLY A 151 31.36 0.69 22.38
CA GLY A 151 31.21 1.46 23.61
C GLY A 151 31.54 0.64 24.85
N LYS A 152 31.56 1.29 26.03
CA LYS A 152 31.81 0.64 27.32
C LYS A 152 30.84 -0.51 27.62
N SER A 153 29.57 -0.33 27.25
CA SER A 153 28.48 -1.26 27.55
C SER A 153 28.07 -2.08 26.33
N GLY A 154 28.39 -1.62 25.12
CA GLY A 154 27.97 -2.25 23.88
C GLY A 154 27.99 -1.31 22.68
N LEU A 155 27.43 -1.77 21.56
CA LEU A 155 27.33 -1.03 20.30
C LEU A 155 25.97 -1.29 19.65
N VAL A 156 25.29 -0.23 19.25
CA VAL A 156 24.22 -0.31 18.25
C VAL A 156 24.83 -0.09 16.88
N LEU A 157 24.58 -1.02 15.96
CA LEU A 157 24.85 -0.89 14.54
C LEU A 157 23.53 -0.89 13.78
N GLY A 158 23.20 0.21 13.10
CA GLY A 158 22.00 0.27 12.25
C GLY A 158 22.33 0.45 10.79
N LEU A 159 21.58 -0.21 9.91
CA LEU A 159 21.67 -0.02 8.47
C LEU A 159 20.83 1.17 8.03
N PHE A 160 21.30 1.89 7.02
CA PHE A 160 20.54 2.95 6.36
C PHE A 160 20.90 3.06 4.88
N SER A 161 19.99 3.65 4.09
CA SER A 161 20.27 4.10 2.74
C SER A 161 19.73 5.51 2.55
N PRO A 162 20.51 6.46 2.00
CA PRO A 162 20.02 7.80 1.68
C PRO A 162 18.82 7.81 0.73
N ASP A 163 18.64 6.77 -0.10
CA ASP A 163 17.53 6.70 -1.06
C ASP A 163 16.31 5.96 -0.48
N CYS A 164 16.47 5.28 0.65
CA CYS A 164 15.37 4.59 1.29
C CYS A 164 14.44 5.59 2.00
N PRO A 165 13.15 5.67 1.64
CA PRO A 165 12.20 6.56 2.30
C PRO A 165 12.03 6.25 3.79
N LEU A 166 12.16 4.98 4.17
CA LEU A 166 12.03 4.57 5.57
C LEU A 166 13.27 4.95 6.39
N SER A 167 14.48 4.85 5.83
CA SER A 167 15.70 5.36 6.49
C SER A 167 15.60 6.87 6.74
N ARG A 168 15.08 7.64 5.77
CA ARG A 168 14.81 9.09 5.94
C ARG A 168 13.80 9.39 7.04
N LYS A 169 12.70 8.62 7.11
CA LYS A 169 11.69 8.74 8.18
C LYS A 169 12.23 8.37 9.56
N LEU A 170 13.15 7.41 9.63
CA LEU A 170 13.79 6.97 10.87
C LEU A 170 14.97 7.84 11.31
N ALA A 171 15.54 8.68 10.42
CA ALA A 171 16.70 9.51 10.72
C ALA A 171 16.56 10.41 11.97
N PRO A 172 15.41 11.05 12.25
CA PRO A 172 15.20 11.75 13.51
C PRO A 172 15.31 10.85 14.75
N GLU A 173 14.84 9.61 14.68
CA GLU A 173 15.00 8.62 15.76
C GLU A 173 16.45 8.15 15.87
N MET A 174 17.13 7.91 14.75
CA MET A 174 18.56 7.57 14.73
C MET A 174 19.39 8.61 15.50
N LYS A 175 19.12 9.91 15.28
CA LYS A 175 19.78 11.01 16.01
C LYS A 175 19.49 10.97 17.51
N ARG A 176 18.23 10.76 17.89
CA ARG A 176 17.79 10.67 19.29
C ARG A 176 18.46 9.48 20.00
N LEU A 177 18.46 8.31 19.36
CA LEU A 177 19.14 7.11 19.87
C LEU A 177 20.64 7.30 20.04
N SER A 178 21.34 7.84 19.03
CA SER A 178 22.77 8.13 19.14
C SER A 178 23.11 9.02 20.32
N SER A 179 22.28 10.03 20.60
CA SER A 179 22.48 10.95 21.73
C SER A 179 22.16 10.32 23.09
N ASP A 180 21.11 9.50 23.14
CA ASP A 180 20.66 8.87 24.39
C ASP A 180 21.56 7.72 24.83
N LEU A 181 21.90 6.82 23.89
CA LEU A 181 22.66 5.61 24.18
C LEU A 181 24.11 5.90 24.53
N ALA A 182 24.72 6.93 23.90
CA ALA A 182 26.07 7.36 24.22
C ALA A 182 26.22 7.75 25.70
N ARG A 183 25.19 8.37 26.30
CA ARG A 183 25.16 8.73 27.73
C ARG A 183 25.14 7.52 28.65
N SER A 184 24.66 6.38 28.16
CA SER A 184 24.57 5.10 28.88
C SER A 184 25.75 4.15 28.58
N GLY A 185 26.74 4.61 27.80
CA GLY A 185 27.94 3.83 27.46
C GLY A 185 27.76 2.86 26.29
N ILE A 186 26.62 2.89 25.58
CA ILE A 186 26.41 2.15 24.34
C ILE A 186 26.77 3.07 23.17
N ALA A 187 27.78 2.70 22.38
CA ALA A 187 28.13 3.45 21.18
C ALA A 187 27.10 3.21 20.07
N THR A 188 27.04 4.08 19.06
CA THR A 188 26.18 3.89 17.89
C THR A 188 26.95 4.10 16.61
N THR A 189 26.75 3.21 15.63
CA THR A 189 27.25 3.36 14.27
C THR A 189 26.12 3.09 13.25
N TRP A 190 26.08 3.89 12.18
CA TRP A 190 25.09 3.79 11.12
C TRP A 190 25.81 3.45 9.81
N VAL A 191 25.49 2.30 9.22
CA VAL A 191 26.20 1.75 8.06
C VAL A 191 25.36 1.97 6.80
N CYS A 192 25.92 2.72 5.85
CA CYS A 192 25.29 3.02 4.57
C CYS A 192 25.35 1.79 3.65
N VAL A 193 24.20 1.37 3.15
CA VAL A 193 24.02 0.21 2.26
C VAL A 193 22.96 0.48 1.18
N PRO A 194 22.95 -0.28 0.07
CA PRO A 194 24.09 -0.99 -0.53
C PRO A 194 25.03 -0.01 -1.28
N GLY A 195 26.21 -0.47 -1.73
CA GLY A 195 27.04 0.22 -2.73
C GLY A 195 28.47 0.55 -2.30
N ALA A 196 29.40 0.58 -3.28
CA ALA A 196 30.85 0.56 -3.06
C ALA A 196 31.51 1.92 -2.75
N ASP A 197 30.81 3.05 -2.91
CA ASP A 197 31.24 4.36 -2.40
C ASP A 197 30.05 5.31 -2.36
N ARG A 198 29.38 5.37 -1.22
CA ARG A 198 28.25 6.29 -0.95
C ARG A 198 28.61 7.38 0.03
N SER A 199 29.89 7.74 0.09
CA SER A 199 30.41 8.65 1.11
C SER A 199 29.83 10.06 0.99
N ALA A 200 29.60 10.55 -0.23
CA ALA A 200 29.02 11.87 -0.48
C ALA A 200 27.54 11.91 -0.07
N GLU A 201 26.76 10.91 -0.47
CA GLU A 201 25.33 10.79 -0.13
C GLU A 201 25.14 10.59 1.38
N ALA A 202 26.00 9.78 2.02
CA ALA A 202 26.00 9.57 3.46
C ALA A 202 26.33 10.88 4.22
N ARG A 203 27.30 11.67 3.76
CA ARG A 203 27.59 13.01 4.33
C ARG A 203 26.40 13.96 4.17
N ALA A 204 25.77 13.97 2.98
CA ALA A 204 24.58 14.78 2.74
C ALA A 204 23.43 14.38 3.67
N PHE A 205 23.20 13.07 3.85
CA PHE A 205 22.21 12.54 4.78
C PHE A 205 22.51 12.93 6.23
N ALA A 206 23.77 12.80 6.68
CA ALA A 206 24.14 13.23 8.03
C ALA A 206 23.95 14.72 8.25
N ALA A 207 24.34 15.57 7.28
CA ALA A 207 24.12 17.01 7.35
C ALA A 207 22.61 17.35 7.38
N GLU A 208 21.82 16.69 6.54
CA GLU A 208 20.37 16.87 6.43
C GLU A 208 19.64 16.55 7.74
N TYR A 209 19.99 15.44 8.38
CA TYR A 209 19.34 14.96 9.60
C TYR A 209 20.11 15.26 10.89
N GLN A 210 21.21 16.03 10.79
CA GLN A 210 22.07 16.42 11.92
C GLN A 210 22.58 15.21 12.72
N LEU A 211 22.99 14.16 12.00
CA LEU A 211 23.73 13.03 12.55
C LEU A 211 25.22 13.40 12.60
N ASP A 212 25.95 12.86 13.57
CA ASP A 212 27.41 13.01 13.61
C ASP A 212 28.04 12.20 12.46
N PRO A 213 28.74 12.83 11.51
CA PRO A 213 29.38 12.10 10.41
C PRO A 213 30.37 11.01 10.87
N ARG A 214 30.91 11.12 12.09
CA ARG A 214 31.82 10.12 12.68
C ARG A 214 31.12 8.83 13.10
N SER A 215 29.80 8.87 13.28
CA SER A 215 29.02 7.65 13.54
C SER A 215 28.56 6.98 12.26
N LEU A 216 28.84 7.54 11.08
CA LEU A 216 28.47 6.96 9.80
C LEU A 216 29.64 6.23 9.14
N HIS A 217 29.34 5.03 8.64
CA HIS A 217 30.30 4.15 7.99
C HIS A 217 29.71 3.56 6.72
N LEU A 218 30.56 2.98 5.88
CA LEU A 218 30.18 2.30 4.64
C LEU A 218 30.53 0.81 4.75
N ASP A 219 29.71 -0.01 4.11
CA ASP A 219 29.97 -1.43 3.88
C ASP A 219 30.07 -1.69 2.36
N PRO A 220 31.15 -1.23 1.72
CA PRO A 220 31.23 -1.16 0.26
C PRO A 220 31.18 -2.53 -0.42
N ASP A 221 31.76 -3.54 0.24
CA ASP A 221 31.80 -4.92 -0.24
C ASP A 221 30.63 -5.76 0.31
N GLY A 222 29.78 -5.17 1.14
CA GLY A 222 28.65 -5.84 1.77
C GLY A 222 29.06 -6.93 2.77
N HIS A 223 30.29 -6.91 3.28
CA HIS A 223 30.81 -7.95 4.17
C HIS A 223 30.05 -7.98 5.49
N PHE A 224 29.77 -6.82 6.09
CA PHE A 224 28.97 -6.76 7.30
C PHE A 224 27.55 -7.27 7.02
N ALA A 225 26.87 -6.69 6.02
CA ALA A 225 25.50 -7.04 5.70
C ALA A 225 25.33 -8.53 5.37
N GLN A 226 26.29 -9.13 4.66
CA GLN A 226 26.34 -10.58 4.40
C GLN A 226 26.56 -11.38 5.68
N SER A 227 27.54 -11.00 6.51
CA SER A 227 27.84 -11.71 7.76
C SER A 227 26.69 -11.69 8.76
N ALA A 228 25.93 -10.58 8.80
CA ALA A 228 24.76 -10.41 9.65
C ALA A 228 23.48 -11.02 9.05
N ASP A 229 23.55 -11.52 7.81
CA ASP A 229 22.39 -11.98 7.04
C ASP A 229 21.28 -10.92 7.03
N ALA A 230 21.67 -9.67 6.76
CA ALA A 230 20.80 -8.51 6.81
C ALA A 230 19.79 -8.51 5.66
N ALA A 231 18.55 -8.17 5.96
CA ALA A 231 17.46 -8.20 4.99
C ALA A 231 17.16 -6.82 4.40
N THR A 232 17.23 -5.75 5.19
CA THR A 232 16.75 -4.43 4.77
C THR A 232 17.65 -3.28 5.19
N THR A 233 17.49 -2.14 4.50
CA THR A 233 18.22 -0.89 4.77
C THR A 233 17.83 -0.21 6.09
N THR A 234 17.08 -0.84 6.98
CA THR A 234 16.61 -0.23 8.25
C THR A 234 16.77 -1.19 9.43
N GLU A 235 17.41 -2.34 9.20
CA GLU A 235 17.68 -3.31 10.25
C GLU A 235 18.77 -2.78 11.20
N ALA A 236 18.52 -2.91 12.49
CA ALA A 236 19.43 -2.53 13.55
C ALA A 236 19.84 -3.74 14.39
N PHE A 237 21.06 -3.70 14.91
CA PHE A 237 21.71 -4.75 15.68
C PHE A 237 22.25 -4.12 16.96
N LEU A 238 21.95 -4.72 18.11
CA LEU A 238 22.54 -4.35 19.40
C LEU A 238 23.52 -5.42 19.82
N LEU A 239 24.76 -5.04 20.05
CA LEU A 239 25.84 -5.89 20.51
C LEU A 239 26.21 -5.53 21.95
N ASP A 240 26.51 -6.52 22.78
CA ASP A 240 27.14 -6.29 24.08
C ASP A 240 28.65 -5.97 23.95
N ALA A 241 29.31 -5.68 25.06
CA ALA A 241 30.75 -5.37 25.11
C ALA A 241 31.68 -6.48 24.56
N THR A 242 31.17 -7.70 24.38
CA THR A 242 31.90 -8.85 23.82
C THR A 242 31.55 -9.13 22.36
N ARG A 243 30.77 -8.26 21.71
CA ARG A 243 30.20 -8.42 20.36
C ARG A 243 29.17 -9.54 20.26
N THR A 244 28.57 -9.96 21.37
CA THR A 244 27.42 -10.87 21.33
C THR A 244 26.19 -10.12 20.86
N LEU A 245 25.47 -10.67 19.88
CA LEU A 245 24.22 -10.10 19.38
C LEU A 245 23.11 -10.25 20.42
N ILE A 246 22.62 -9.13 20.94
CA ILE A 246 21.56 -9.07 21.95
C ILE A 246 20.19 -8.81 21.33
N TYR A 247 20.16 -8.00 20.27
CA TYR A 247 18.93 -7.69 19.54
C TYR A 247 19.20 -7.50 18.06
N ARG A 248 18.25 -7.90 17.21
CA ARG A 248 18.20 -7.50 15.80
C ARG A 248 16.78 -7.16 15.32
N GLY A 249 16.66 -6.21 14.39
CA GLY A 249 15.39 -5.92 13.73
C GLY A 249 15.06 -4.43 13.61
N ALA A 250 13.77 -4.11 13.66
CA ALA A 250 13.28 -2.74 13.49
C ALA A 250 13.65 -1.83 14.66
N ILE A 251 14.03 -0.58 14.37
CA ILE A 251 14.23 0.43 15.43
C ILE A 251 12.95 0.61 16.28
N ASN A 252 11.80 0.74 15.62
CA ASN A 252 10.47 0.86 16.21
C ASN A 252 9.39 0.41 15.21
N ASP A 253 8.12 0.46 15.61
CA ASP A 253 6.98 0.06 14.79
C ASP A 253 6.19 1.21 14.14
N GLN A 254 6.72 2.43 14.16
CA GLN A 254 6.00 3.60 13.65
C GLN A 254 5.89 3.62 12.13
N TYR A 255 6.91 3.13 11.42
CA TYR A 255 7.00 3.21 9.96
C TYR A 255 7.07 1.82 9.33
N GLY A 256 6.26 1.61 8.30
CA GLY A 256 6.27 0.43 7.46
C GLY A 256 6.35 0.79 5.97
N VAL A 257 6.45 -0.24 5.13
CA VAL A 257 6.42 -0.08 3.67
C VAL A 257 4.98 0.13 3.24
N GLY A 258 4.62 1.37 2.92
CA GLY A 258 3.24 1.75 2.57
C GLY A 258 2.30 1.96 3.77
N SER A 259 2.81 1.90 5.00
CA SER A 259 2.04 2.16 6.23
C SER A 259 2.79 3.08 7.19
N VAL A 260 2.04 3.88 7.95
CA VAL A 260 2.58 4.80 8.96
C VAL A 260 1.61 4.84 10.14
N ARG A 261 2.12 4.66 11.37
CA ARG A 261 1.37 4.88 12.61
C ARG A 261 1.54 6.33 13.06
N SER A 262 0.52 6.86 13.74
CA SER A 262 0.56 8.20 14.34
C SER A 262 1.62 8.33 15.44
N SER A 263 1.96 7.22 16.10
CA SER A 263 2.95 7.14 17.16
C SER A 263 3.58 5.74 17.21
N THR A 264 4.76 5.65 17.82
CA THR A 264 5.40 4.39 18.19
C THR A 264 4.58 3.70 19.29
N VAL A 265 4.31 2.40 19.14
CA VAL A 265 3.77 1.54 20.21
C VAL A 265 4.90 0.70 20.81
N HIS A 266 5.82 0.21 19.99
CA HIS A 266 6.98 -0.57 20.41
C HIS A 266 8.28 0.09 19.99
N ALA A 267 9.15 0.40 20.95
CA ALA A 267 10.46 1.01 20.74
C ALA A 267 11.56 -0.07 20.82
N TYR A 268 11.45 -1.12 20.00
CA TYR A 268 12.18 -2.38 20.14
C TYR A 268 13.68 -2.23 20.47
N LEU A 269 14.40 -1.40 19.72
CA LEU A 269 15.84 -1.22 19.92
C LEU A 269 16.16 -0.53 21.25
N ARG A 270 15.33 0.43 21.67
CA ARG A 270 15.48 1.11 22.96
C ARG A 270 15.15 0.18 24.12
N ASP A 271 14.06 -0.57 24.00
CA ASP A 271 13.66 -1.56 25.00
C ASP A 271 14.75 -2.63 25.19
N ALA A 272 15.38 -3.07 24.09
CA ALA A 272 16.50 -4.00 24.14
C ALA A 272 17.78 -3.39 24.76
N ALA A 273 18.09 -2.13 24.45
CA ALA A 273 19.22 -1.43 25.06
C ALA A 273 19.03 -1.25 26.58
N ASP A 274 17.82 -0.91 27.02
CA ASP A 274 17.47 -0.79 28.43
C ASP A 274 17.57 -2.14 29.15
N ALA A 275 17.15 -3.24 28.49
CA ALA A 275 17.33 -4.59 29.01
C ALA A 275 18.82 -4.95 29.18
N LEU A 276 19.65 -4.68 28.17
CA LEU A 276 21.10 -4.91 28.22
C LEU A 276 21.75 -4.14 29.38
N LEU A 277 21.45 -2.85 29.52
CA LEU A 277 21.98 -2.01 30.60
C LEU A 277 21.54 -2.48 31.99
N ALA A 278 20.37 -3.11 32.09
CA ALA A 278 19.86 -3.72 33.31
C ALA A 278 20.38 -5.15 33.55
N GLY A 279 21.22 -5.70 32.66
CA GLY A 279 21.69 -7.09 32.74
C GLY A 279 20.59 -8.13 32.53
N ARG A 280 19.56 -7.79 31.74
CA ARG A 280 18.42 -8.66 31.41
C ARG A 280 18.40 -8.99 29.93
N THR A 281 17.77 -10.10 29.58
CA THR A 281 17.42 -10.40 28.18
C THR A 281 16.25 -9.52 27.74
N PRO A 282 16.26 -8.94 26.52
CA PRO A 282 15.11 -8.24 25.98
C PRO A 282 13.88 -9.16 25.85
N ASP A 283 12.68 -8.65 26.16
CA ASP A 283 11.44 -9.40 25.96
C ASP A 283 11.21 -9.71 24.46
N ILE A 284 11.61 -8.78 23.58
CA ILE A 284 11.61 -8.95 22.13
C ILE A 284 13.06 -8.77 21.65
N ALA A 285 13.75 -9.88 21.42
CA ALA A 285 15.14 -9.88 20.98
C ALA A 285 15.31 -9.91 19.44
N ALA A 286 14.26 -10.25 18.68
CA ALA A 286 14.34 -10.28 17.22
C ALA A 286 13.02 -9.87 16.53
N THR A 287 13.12 -9.02 15.52
CA THR A 287 12.00 -8.63 14.64
C THR A 287 12.44 -8.49 13.18
N THR A 288 11.53 -8.58 12.22
CA THR A 288 11.79 -8.06 10.88
C THR A 288 11.90 -6.54 10.92
N ALA A 289 12.67 -5.97 9.99
CA ALA A 289 12.80 -4.52 9.85
C ALA A 289 12.20 -4.06 8.51
N PRO A 290 11.14 -3.25 8.48
CA PRO A 290 10.58 -2.74 7.23
C PRO A 290 11.54 -1.72 6.61
N GLY A 291 11.95 -1.94 5.36
CA GLY A 291 12.92 -1.12 4.65
C GLY A 291 13.01 -1.46 3.16
N CYS A 292 13.95 -0.83 2.45
CA CYS A 292 14.30 -1.27 1.11
C CYS A 292 15.01 -2.62 1.22
N ALA A 293 14.60 -3.59 0.39
CA ALA A 293 15.16 -4.94 0.42
C ALA A 293 16.60 -4.93 -0.11
N LEU A 294 17.51 -5.48 0.68
CA LEU A 294 18.90 -5.65 0.28
C LEU A 294 19.04 -6.85 -0.65
N ASP A 295 19.89 -6.70 -1.66
CA ASP A 295 20.22 -7.75 -2.61
C ASP A 295 21.67 -8.19 -2.42
N LEU A 296 21.91 -8.87 -1.30
CA LEU A 296 23.24 -9.36 -0.96
C LEU A 296 23.64 -10.51 -1.90
N PRO A 297 24.89 -10.58 -2.36
CA PRO A 297 25.39 -11.72 -3.11
C PRO A 297 25.31 -12.97 -2.23
N ARG A 298 24.34 -13.85 -2.48
CA ARG A 298 24.40 -15.22 -1.95
C ARG A 298 25.39 -16.00 -2.79
N SER A 299 26.20 -16.85 -2.17
CA SER A 299 27.18 -17.68 -2.87
C SER A 299 26.49 -18.39 -4.06
N SER A 300 27.01 -18.12 -5.26
CA SER A 300 26.53 -18.53 -6.59
C SER A 300 25.18 -17.94 -7.05
N ARG A 301 25.22 -16.73 -7.63
CA ARG A 301 24.26 -16.40 -8.70
C ARG A 301 24.60 -17.30 -9.89
N VAL A 302 23.63 -18.07 -10.36
CA VAL A 302 23.84 -19.00 -11.49
C VAL A 302 23.96 -18.15 -12.77
N ALA A 303 25.04 -18.34 -13.51
CA ALA A 303 25.17 -17.80 -14.85
C ALA A 303 24.10 -18.45 -15.73
N HIS A 304 23.10 -17.66 -16.13
CA HIS A 304 22.02 -18.13 -16.99
C HIS A 304 22.31 -17.68 -18.42
N ALA A 305 22.90 -18.57 -19.23
CA ALA A 305 23.25 -18.27 -20.62
C ALA A 305 22.05 -17.76 -21.46
N ASP A 306 20.82 -18.12 -21.07
CA ASP A 306 19.57 -17.71 -21.73
C ASP A 306 18.85 -16.53 -21.05
N ALA A 307 19.43 -15.94 -19.99
CA ALA A 307 18.79 -14.80 -19.32
C ALA A 307 18.75 -13.58 -20.25
N PRO A 308 17.63 -12.83 -20.27
CA PRO A 308 17.55 -11.60 -21.06
C PRO A 308 18.59 -10.59 -20.58
N THR A 309 19.22 -9.85 -21.49
CA THR A 309 20.23 -8.85 -21.11
C THR A 309 19.59 -7.49 -20.79
N TYR A 310 20.32 -6.64 -20.05
CA TYR A 310 19.85 -5.30 -19.70
C TYR A 310 19.53 -4.45 -20.94
N HIS A 311 20.50 -4.28 -21.83
CA HIS A 311 20.31 -3.50 -23.06
C HIS A 311 19.41 -4.21 -24.08
N GLY A 312 19.45 -5.55 -24.15
CA GLY A 312 18.64 -6.32 -25.09
C GLY A 312 17.15 -6.31 -24.75
N ARG A 313 16.77 -6.30 -23.47
CA ARG A 313 15.35 -6.39 -23.07
C ARG A 313 14.96 -5.58 -21.84
N ILE A 314 15.73 -5.62 -20.74
CA ILE A 314 15.25 -5.09 -19.45
C ILE A 314 15.09 -3.58 -19.46
N SER A 315 16.01 -2.84 -20.09
CA SER A 315 15.92 -1.39 -20.24
C SER A 315 14.62 -0.94 -20.94
N ARG A 316 14.08 -1.73 -21.89
CA ARG A 316 12.77 -1.46 -22.53
C ARG A 316 11.61 -1.64 -21.56
N ILE A 317 11.65 -2.71 -20.77
CA ILE A 317 10.63 -3.00 -19.74
C ILE A 317 10.59 -1.84 -18.73
N LEU A 318 11.75 -1.45 -18.20
CA LEU A 318 11.86 -0.35 -17.25
C LEU A 318 11.43 0.98 -17.85
N GLN A 319 11.85 1.32 -19.07
CA GLN A 319 11.43 2.56 -19.73
C GLN A 319 9.92 2.63 -20.01
N THR A 320 9.30 1.48 -20.31
CA THR A 320 7.86 1.40 -20.60
C THR A 320 7.03 1.52 -19.33
N HIS A 321 7.42 0.80 -18.27
CA HIS A 321 6.55 0.57 -17.11
C HIS A 321 6.98 1.29 -15.83
N CYS A 322 8.24 1.72 -15.71
CA CYS A 322 8.81 2.22 -14.45
C CYS A 322 9.29 3.67 -14.54
N VAL A 323 10.00 4.04 -15.61
CA VAL A 323 10.75 5.31 -15.72
C VAL A 323 9.86 6.55 -15.79
N GLU A 324 8.56 6.42 -16.08
CA GLU A 324 7.63 7.56 -15.95
C GLU A 324 7.66 8.16 -14.54
N CYS A 325 7.69 7.30 -13.52
CA CYS A 325 7.78 7.69 -12.11
C CYS A 325 9.22 7.62 -11.58
N HIS A 326 9.96 6.56 -11.94
CA HIS A 326 11.33 6.27 -11.48
C HIS A 326 12.38 6.90 -12.39
N ARG A 327 12.47 8.22 -12.32
CA ARG A 327 13.46 9.05 -13.02
C ARG A 327 13.86 10.20 -12.13
N GLN A 328 14.96 10.88 -12.48
CA GLN A 328 15.32 12.11 -11.80
C GLN A 328 14.19 13.16 -11.85
N GLY A 329 13.89 13.77 -10.70
CA GLY A 329 12.76 14.69 -10.53
C GLY A 329 11.36 14.07 -10.63
N GLY A 330 11.26 12.74 -10.79
CA GLY A 330 10.00 12.00 -10.79
C GLY A 330 9.36 11.91 -9.40
N ILE A 331 8.19 11.27 -9.33
CA ILE A 331 7.44 11.10 -8.06
C ILE A 331 7.93 9.90 -7.24
N ALA A 332 8.64 8.96 -7.87
CA ALA A 332 9.18 7.81 -7.15
C ALA A 332 10.37 8.22 -6.26
N PRO A 333 10.65 7.46 -5.19
CA PRO A 333 11.71 7.81 -4.23
C PRO A 333 13.13 7.73 -4.79
N PHE A 334 13.35 6.99 -5.89
CA PHE A 334 14.64 6.82 -6.55
C PHE A 334 14.44 6.60 -8.05
N ALA A 335 15.48 6.91 -8.83
CA ALA A 335 15.51 6.72 -10.28
C ALA A 335 15.75 5.25 -10.66
N LEU A 336 15.36 4.85 -11.87
CA LEU A 336 15.63 3.55 -12.48
C LEU A 336 15.97 3.69 -13.98
N ASP A 337 16.39 4.89 -14.39
CA ASP A 337 16.71 5.24 -15.78
C ASP A 337 18.17 4.92 -16.15
N GLN A 338 19.02 4.58 -15.16
CA GLN A 338 20.38 4.06 -15.36
C GLN A 338 20.55 2.64 -14.80
N LEU A 339 21.52 1.88 -15.35
CA LEU A 339 21.82 0.52 -14.88
C LEU A 339 22.27 0.49 -13.42
N SER A 340 23.08 1.45 -12.97
CA SER A 340 23.54 1.54 -11.58
C SER A 340 22.36 1.61 -10.62
N ASP A 341 21.38 2.46 -10.91
CA ASP A 341 20.22 2.64 -10.04
C ASP A 341 19.37 1.36 -9.96
N VAL A 342 19.27 0.63 -11.08
CA VAL A 342 18.58 -0.66 -11.14
C VAL A 342 19.30 -1.72 -10.31
N LEU A 343 20.63 -1.74 -10.33
CA LEU A 343 21.44 -2.68 -9.56
C LEU A 343 21.35 -2.37 -8.05
N ASP A 344 21.46 -1.10 -7.67
CA ASP A 344 21.38 -0.65 -6.28
C ASP A 344 20.00 -0.93 -5.66
N ASN A 345 18.95 -0.94 -6.48
CA ASN A 345 17.58 -1.18 -6.05
C ASN A 345 17.05 -2.58 -6.42
N ALA A 346 17.90 -3.49 -6.91
CA ALA A 346 17.49 -4.79 -7.47
C ALA A 346 16.61 -5.62 -6.52
N GLY A 347 16.97 -5.66 -5.23
CA GLY A 347 16.21 -6.38 -4.20
C GLY A 347 14.80 -5.81 -4.01
N MET A 348 14.67 -4.48 -4.01
CA MET A 348 13.39 -3.79 -3.89
C MET A 348 12.55 -3.94 -5.15
N ILE A 349 13.16 -3.82 -6.34
CA ILE A 349 12.45 -4.06 -7.63
C ILE A 349 11.87 -5.47 -7.64
N ARG A 350 12.69 -6.49 -7.37
CA ARG A 350 12.26 -7.89 -7.30
C ARG A 350 11.08 -8.05 -6.35
N ARG A 351 11.21 -7.57 -5.10
CA ARG A 351 10.17 -7.68 -4.07
C ARG A 351 8.84 -7.07 -4.51
N GLN A 352 8.85 -5.86 -5.07
CA GLN A 352 7.62 -5.17 -5.46
C GLN A 352 6.96 -5.80 -6.70
N VAL A 353 7.75 -6.29 -7.64
CA VAL A 353 7.27 -6.98 -8.85
C VAL A 353 6.75 -8.39 -8.53
N GLU A 354 7.40 -9.12 -7.62
CA GLU A 354 6.93 -10.43 -7.15
C GLU A 354 5.55 -10.33 -6.51
N ARG A 355 5.35 -9.30 -5.66
CA ARG A 355 4.10 -9.03 -4.96
C ARG A 355 3.02 -8.35 -5.82
N GLY A 356 3.30 -8.01 -7.08
CA GLY A 356 2.36 -7.31 -7.96
C GLY A 356 2.00 -5.90 -7.49
N LYS A 357 2.86 -5.27 -6.70
CA LYS A 357 2.67 -3.90 -6.19
C LYS A 357 3.21 -2.84 -7.14
N MET A 358 4.20 -3.22 -7.96
CA MET A 358 4.81 -2.36 -8.98
C MET A 358 4.81 -3.06 -10.34
N PRO A 359 4.59 -2.31 -11.44
CA PRO A 359 4.06 -0.95 -11.47
C PRO A 359 2.64 -0.86 -10.86
N PRO A 360 2.24 0.30 -10.31
CA PRO A 360 0.98 0.41 -9.57
C PRO A 360 -0.20 0.40 -10.53
N TRP A 361 -0.82 -0.78 -10.65
CA TRP A 361 -2.04 -1.01 -11.40
C TRP A 361 -2.82 -2.15 -10.75
N PHE A 362 -3.97 -1.84 -10.18
CA PHE A 362 -4.70 -2.76 -9.30
C PHE A 362 -6.05 -3.17 -9.86
N ALA A 363 -6.36 -2.79 -11.10
CA ALA A 363 -7.51 -3.34 -11.82
C ALA A 363 -7.20 -4.76 -12.29
N ASP A 364 -8.22 -5.62 -12.32
CA ASP A 364 -8.10 -6.92 -12.99
C ASP A 364 -7.57 -6.76 -14.44
N PRO A 365 -6.87 -7.76 -15.00
CA PRO A 365 -6.50 -7.69 -16.41
C PRO A 365 -7.75 -7.63 -17.29
N ALA A 366 -7.82 -6.71 -18.26
CA ALA A 366 -8.93 -6.63 -19.21
C ALA A 366 -9.15 -7.97 -19.97
N GLN A 367 -8.08 -8.73 -20.18
CA GLN A 367 -8.07 -10.06 -20.80
C GLN A 367 -8.88 -11.12 -20.03
N SER A 368 -9.18 -10.88 -18.74
CA SER A 368 -10.08 -11.72 -17.95
C SER A 368 -11.56 -11.56 -18.33
N GLY A 369 -11.90 -10.57 -19.17
CA GLY A 369 -13.27 -10.18 -19.49
C GLY A 369 -13.98 -9.44 -18.36
N ALA A 370 -13.28 -9.07 -17.29
CA ALA A 370 -13.85 -8.41 -16.12
C ALA A 370 -14.22 -6.93 -16.38
N HIS A 371 -13.61 -6.25 -17.35
CA HIS A 371 -13.92 -4.86 -17.75
C HIS A 371 -13.19 -4.47 -19.07
N ALA A 372 -13.43 -3.24 -19.54
CA ALA A 372 -12.85 -2.66 -20.75
C ALA A 372 -11.34 -2.34 -20.62
N VAL A 373 -10.63 -2.22 -21.74
CA VAL A 373 -9.23 -1.76 -21.76
C VAL A 373 -9.17 -0.27 -21.38
N PHE A 374 -8.19 0.09 -20.55
CA PHE A 374 -7.93 1.48 -20.15
C PHE A 374 -6.70 2.04 -20.88
N ARG A 375 -6.77 3.30 -21.31
CA ARG A 375 -5.71 3.95 -22.11
C ARG A 375 -4.43 4.22 -21.32
N ASN A 376 -4.53 4.28 -19.99
CA ASN A 376 -3.45 4.55 -19.06
C ASN A 376 -3.05 3.31 -18.24
N ASP A 377 -3.38 2.12 -18.76
CA ASP A 377 -2.95 0.85 -18.19
C ASP A 377 -1.42 0.77 -18.20
N ARG A 378 -0.86 0.64 -17.00
CA ARG A 378 0.58 0.50 -16.77
C ARG A 378 0.95 -0.87 -16.21
N SER A 379 0.03 -1.84 -16.27
CA SER A 379 0.29 -3.20 -15.81
C SER A 379 1.52 -3.78 -16.49
N LEU A 380 2.28 -4.57 -15.74
CA LEU A 380 3.43 -5.29 -16.26
C LEU A 380 2.94 -6.64 -16.82
N PRO A 381 3.01 -6.86 -18.16
CA PRO A 381 2.58 -8.14 -18.74
C PRO A 381 3.39 -9.30 -18.18
N GLU A 382 2.78 -10.48 -18.03
CA GLU A 382 3.43 -11.63 -17.39
C GLU A 382 4.76 -12.02 -18.06
N ALA A 383 4.86 -11.91 -19.39
CA ALA A 383 6.11 -12.18 -20.10
C ALA A 383 7.24 -11.19 -19.76
N ASP A 384 6.92 -9.93 -19.50
CA ASP A 384 7.88 -8.90 -19.11
C ASP A 384 8.22 -9.01 -17.62
N ARG A 385 7.22 -9.33 -16.78
CA ARG A 385 7.41 -9.67 -15.37
C ARG A 385 8.41 -10.82 -15.22
N GLN A 386 8.19 -11.92 -15.94
CA GLN A 386 9.09 -13.09 -15.92
C GLN A 386 10.49 -12.74 -16.39
N ALA A 387 10.63 -11.97 -17.47
CA ALA A 387 11.94 -11.57 -17.98
C ALA A 387 12.71 -10.69 -16.99
N LEU A 388 12.05 -9.73 -16.36
CA LEU A 388 12.65 -8.87 -15.34
C LEU A 388 13.08 -9.67 -14.11
N LEU A 389 12.20 -10.54 -13.60
CA LEU A 389 12.52 -11.39 -12.44
C LEU A 389 13.65 -12.38 -12.74
N ALA A 390 13.65 -13.00 -13.92
CA ALA A 390 14.71 -13.89 -14.36
C ALA A 390 16.06 -13.17 -14.45
N TRP A 391 16.10 -11.96 -15.00
CA TRP A 391 17.33 -11.16 -15.03
C TRP A 391 17.79 -10.77 -13.63
N LEU A 392 16.89 -10.32 -12.75
CA LEU A 392 17.21 -9.95 -11.36
C LEU A 392 17.79 -11.12 -10.54
N ALA A 393 17.35 -12.35 -10.83
CA ALA A 393 17.82 -13.58 -10.19
C ALA A 393 19.14 -14.12 -10.78
N SER A 394 19.54 -13.67 -11.97
CA SER A 394 20.77 -14.08 -12.66
C SER A 394 22.01 -13.28 -12.23
N ASP A 395 23.13 -13.49 -12.94
CA ASP A 395 24.32 -12.64 -12.91
C ASP A 395 24.12 -11.25 -13.55
N ARG A 396 22.90 -10.95 -14.02
CA ARG A 396 22.46 -9.66 -14.57
C ARG A 396 23.29 -9.23 -15.77
N PRO A 397 23.34 -10.04 -16.84
CA PRO A 397 24.14 -9.72 -18.01
C PRO A 397 23.71 -8.37 -18.59
N VAL A 398 24.68 -7.48 -18.82
CA VAL A 398 24.43 -6.11 -19.32
C VAL A 398 24.05 -6.13 -20.80
N GLY A 399 24.70 -6.99 -21.59
CA GLY A 399 24.50 -7.09 -23.04
C GLY A 399 25.13 -5.94 -23.82
N ASP A 400 24.86 -5.89 -25.13
CA ASP A 400 25.40 -4.86 -26.03
C ASP A 400 24.60 -3.55 -25.92
N ALA A 401 25.27 -2.47 -25.50
CA ALA A 401 24.70 -1.13 -25.38
C ALA A 401 24.11 -0.59 -26.70
N SER A 402 24.60 -1.04 -27.86
CA SER A 402 24.06 -0.63 -29.17
C SER A 402 22.61 -1.10 -29.39
N THR A 403 22.19 -2.12 -28.65
CA THR A 403 20.83 -2.68 -28.70
C THR A 403 19.85 -2.01 -27.74
N ALA A 404 20.29 -1.04 -26.94
CA ALA A 404 19.43 -0.34 -25.99
C ALA A 404 18.37 0.52 -26.71
N PRO A 405 17.15 0.67 -26.16
CA PRO A 405 16.22 1.68 -26.65
C PRO A 405 16.76 3.09 -26.38
N ALA A 406 16.42 4.04 -27.25
CA ALA A 406 16.70 5.45 -26.99
C ALA A 406 16.06 5.87 -25.66
N PRO A 407 16.76 6.59 -24.78
CA PRO A 407 16.20 7.08 -23.52
C PRO A 407 14.94 7.93 -23.77
N ARG A 408 13.90 7.72 -22.98
CA ARG A 408 12.72 8.60 -22.96
C ARG A 408 13.12 9.99 -22.45
N SER A 409 12.64 11.03 -23.14
CA SER A 409 12.67 12.40 -22.65
C SER A 409 11.34 12.76 -22.00
N PHE A 410 11.40 13.56 -20.94
CA PHE A 410 10.25 14.10 -20.24
C PHE A 410 10.34 15.62 -20.23
N ALA A 411 9.20 16.31 -20.23
CA ALA A 411 9.19 17.75 -20.07
C ALA A 411 9.80 18.11 -18.69
N GLU A 412 10.73 19.07 -18.67
CA GLU A 412 11.41 19.51 -17.44
C GLU A 412 10.48 20.36 -16.56
N ASP A 413 9.66 21.22 -17.19
CA ASP A 413 8.73 22.11 -16.49
C ASP A 413 7.33 21.49 -16.38
N TRP A 414 6.55 21.48 -17.45
CA TRP A 414 5.13 21.07 -17.46
C TRP A 414 4.91 19.91 -18.44
N GLN A 415 4.34 18.80 -17.95
CA GLN A 415 3.95 17.63 -18.76
C GLN A 415 2.84 17.96 -19.76
N ILE A 416 2.02 18.98 -19.49
CA ILE A 416 0.98 19.45 -20.41
C ILE A 416 1.51 20.37 -21.52
N GLY A 417 2.81 20.72 -21.51
CA GLY A 417 3.35 21.83 -22.31
C GLY A 417 3.17 23.17 -21.59
N THR A 418 3.54 24.28 -22.23
CA THR A 418 3.49 25.62 -21.61
C THR A 418 2.06 26.01 -21.22
N PRO A 419 1.75 26.22 -19.92
CA PRO A 419 0.42 26.64 -19.50
C PRO A 419 0.07 28.04 -20.01
N ASP A 420 -1.20 28.25 -20.35
CA ASP A 420 -1.72 29.58 -20.71
C ASP A 420 -1.97 30.45 -19.47
N ALA A 421 -2.21 29.81 -18.31
CA ALA A 421 -2.28 30.46 -17.01
C ALA A 421 -1.75 29.54 -15.92
N VAL A 422 -1.14 30.13 -14.89
CA VAL A 422 -0.67 29.44 -13.69
C VAL A 422 -1.28 30.12 -12.47
N TYR A 423 -1.89 29.33 -11.58
CA TYR A 423 -2.46 29.80 -10.32
C TYR A 423 -1.74 29.12 -9.16
N GLN A 424 -1.08 29.91 -8.32
CA GLN A 424 -0.32 29.43 -7.18
C GLN A 424 -0.98 29.82 -5.86
N ILE A 425 -0.90 28.96 -4.84
CA ILE A 425 -1.39 29.31 -3.51
C ILE A 425 -0.61 30.52 -2.95
N PRO A 426 -1.28 31.44 -2.25
CA PRO A 426 -0.70 32.75 -1.93
C PRO A 426 0.45 32.68 -0.93
N GLN A 427 0.50 31.65 -0.08
CA GLN A 427 1.53 31.46 0.93
C GLN A 427 1.95 29.99 0.98
N PRO A 428 3.24 29.69 1.17
CA PRO A 428 3.71 28.33 1.37
C PRO A 428 3.20 27.76 2.70
N PHE A 429 2.90 26.47 2.73
CA PHE A 429 2.61 25.74 3.96
C PHE A 429 3.87 25.10 4.53
N ALA A 430 4.04 25.19 5.85
CA ALA A 430 5.07 24.46 6.57
C ALA A 430 4.64 23.01 6.80
N VAL A 431 5.49 22.06 6.42
CA VAL A 431 5.31 20.63 6.59
C VAL A 431 6.28 20.15 7.67
N LYS A 432 5.75 19.45 8.68
CA LYS A 432 6.56 18.92 9.79
C LYS A 432 7.38 17.69 9.34
N ALA A 433 8.51 17.48 10.00
CA ALA A 433 9.36 16.32 9.79
C ALA A 433 8.71 15.00 10.21
N GLU A 434 7.90 15.02 11.27
CA GLU A 434 7.31 13.85 11.92
C GLU A 434 5.83 14.10 12.28
N GLY A 435 5.08 13.01 12.45
CA GLY A 435 3.68 13.04 12.90
C GLY A 435 2.64 13.25 11.79
N SER A 436 1.36 13.35 12.20
CA SER A 436 0.25 13.62 11.29
C SER A 436 0.09 15.13 11.04
N ILE A 437 -0.35 15.47 9.83
CA ILE A 437 -0.57 16.85 9.40
C ILE A 437 -2.03 16.97 8.95
N PRO A 438 -2.84 17.82 9.62
CA PRO A 438 -4.20 18.08 9.16
C PRO A 438 -4.22 18.64 7.74
N TYR A 439 -5.29 18.36 7.02
CA TYR A 439 -5.55 18.94 5.70
C TYR A 439 -5.41 20.47 5.72
N GLN A 440 -4.65 20.98 4.75
CA GLN A 440 -4.46 22.41 4.52
C GLN A 440 -5.40 22.90 3.43
N TYR A 441 -5.82 24.16 3.54
CA TYR A 441 -6.73 24.79 2.58
C TYR A 441 -6.20 26.15 2.17
N ALA A 442 -6.15 26.39 0.86
CA ALA A 442 -5.84 27.70 0.28
C ALA A 442 -6.87 28.06 -0.79
N VAL A 443 -7.11 29.35 -0.98
CA VAL A 443 -8.01 29.87 -2.02
C VAL A 443 -7.23 30.82 -2.90
N VAL A 444 -7.36 30.67 -4.21
CA VAL A 444 -6.70 31.51 -5.22
C VAL A 444 -7.76 32.13 -6.12
N GLU A 445 -7.69 33.43 -6.33
CA GLU A 445 -8.54 34.14 -7.30
C GLU A 445 -7.95 34.00 -8.69
N THR A 446 -8.78 33.64 -9.68
CA THR A 446 -8.30 33.46 -11.06
C THR A 446 -8.13 34.77 -11.82
N GLY A 447 -8.86 35.83 -11.44
CA GLY A 447 -8.84 37.12 -12.14
C GLY A 447 -9.40 37.07 -13.57
N LEU A 448 -10.05 35.98 -13.99
CA LEU A 448 -10.59 35.83 -15.33
C LEU A 448 -11.68 36.87 -15.62
N SER A 449 -11.57 37.56 -16.76
CA SER A 449 -12.55 38.56 -17.23
C SER A 449 -13.77 37.95 -17.92
N GLU A 450 -13.67 36.69 -18.34
CA GLU A 450 -14.68 35.91 -19.05
C GLU A 450 -14.56 34.42 -18.70
N ASP A 451 -15.58 33.65 -19.04
CA ASP A 451 -15.57 32.20 -18.93
C ASP A 451 -14.53 31.60 -19.88
N ARG A 452 -13.74 30.65 -19.38
CA ARG A 452 -12.72 29.96 -20.19
C ARG A 452 -12.90 28.46 -20.12
N TRP A 453 -12.71 27.81 -21.26
CA TRP A 453 -12.70 26.36 -21.37
C TRP A 453 -11.28 25.84 -21.21
N VAL A 454 -11.07 24.92 -20.28
CA VAL A 454 -9.78 24.31 -19.97
C VAL A 454 -9.70 22.93 -20.59
N ARG A 455 -8.81 22.76 -21.57
CA ARG A 455 -8.55 21.49 -22.26
C ARG A 455 -7.48 20.63 -21.58
N GLY A 456 -6.79 21.18 -20.58
CA GLY A 456 -5.90 20.41 -19.74
C GLY A 456 -5.39 21.16 -18.52
N TYR A 457 -4.95 20.41 -17.50
CA TYR A 457 -4.35 20.96 -16.30
C TYR A 457 -3.21 20.09 -15.78
N GLU A 458 -2.33 20.68 -14.98
CA GLU A 458 -1.30 19.99 -14.21
C GLU A 458 -1.13 20.69 -12.86
N ILE A 459 -1.03 19.90 -11.80
CA ILE A 459 -0.77 20.41 -10.45
C ILE A 459 0.67 20.08 -10.07
N GLN A 460 1.39 21.07 -9.56
CA GLN A 460 2.79 20.95 -9.15
C GLN A 460 2.99 21.44 -7.72
N PRO A 461 3.26 20.53 -6.77
CA PRO A 461 3.84 20.87 -5.48
C PRO A 461 5.33 21.22 -5.62
N THR A 462 5.83 22.15 -4.81
CA THR A 462 7.27 22.41 -4.71
C THR A 462 7.98 21.34 -3.88
N ALA A 463 7.26 20.73 -2.92
CA ALA A 463 7.75 19.61 -2.12
C ALA A 463 7.00 18.31 -2.46
N ARG A 464 7.14 17.82 -3.70
CA ARG A 464 6.44 16.62 -4.23
C ARG A 464 6.45 15.42 -3.26
N ALA A 465 7.59 15.15 -2.61
CA ALA A 465 7.73 14.04 -1.66
C ALA A 465 6.84 14.14 -0.41
N ALA A 466 6.41 15.35 -0.04
CA ALA A 466 5.56 15.59 1.13
C ALA A 466 4.06 15.66 0.79
N VAL A 467 3.68 15.82 -0.48
CA VAL A 467 2.28 15.96 -0.89
C VAL A 467 1.71 14.62 -1.29
N HIS A 468 0.78 14.11 -0.49
CA HIS A 468 0.09 12.87 -0.78
C HIS A 468 -1.00 13.08 -1.83
N HIS A 469 -1.85 14.11 -1.68
CA HIS A 469 -2.77 14.50 -2.75
C HIS A 469 -3.19 15.97 -2.65
N VAL A 470 -3.68 16.51 -3.76
CA VAL A 470 -4.32 17.83 -3.86
C VAL A 470 -5.66 17.68 -4.55
N ILE A 471 -6.72 18.24 -3.99
CA ILE A 471 -8.03 18.35 -4.63
C ILE A 471 -8.33 19.83 -4.86
N VAL A 472 -8.69 20.19 -6.09
CA VAL A 472 -9.08 21.55 -6.45
C VAL A 472 -10.57 21.60 -6.72
N GLN A 473 -11.26 22.50 -6.03
CA GLN A 473 -12.64 22.89 -6.29
C GLN A 473 -12.69 24.27 -6.95
N VAL A 474 -13.65 24.47 -7.84
CA VAL A 474 -13.91 25.76 -8.49
C VAL A 474 -15.19 26.34 -7.91
N PHE A 475 -15.14 27.61 -7.55
CA PHE A 475 -16.31 28.38 -7.12
C PHE A 475 -16.49 29.60 -8.03
N GLY A 476 -17.71 29.83 -8.50
CA GLY A 476 -18.07 31.04 -9.24
C GLY A 476 -17.89 32.32 -8.39
N PRO A 477 -17.98 33.51 -8.98
CA PRO A 477 -17.73 34.77 -8.27
C PRO A 477 -18.72 35.00 -7.11
N ASP A 478 -19.98 34.62 -7.30
CA ASP A 478 -21.06 34.81 -6.31
C ASP A 478 -21.26 33.60 -5.39
N GLU A 479 -20.56 32.49 -5.63
CA GLU A 479 -20.68 31.30 -4.79
C GLU A 479 -19.97 31.48 -3.46
N LYS A 480 -20.47 30.88 -2.38
CA LYS A 480 -19.70 30.85 -1.13
C LYS A 480 -18.66 29.75 -1.20
N VAL A 481 -17.38 30.12 -1.07
CA VAL A 481 -16.31 29.16 -0.85
C VAL A 481 -16.61 28.42 0.45
N ARG A 482 -16.90 27.14 0.30
CA ARG A 482 -17.17 26.21 1.39
C ARG A 482 -16.15 25.09 1.29
N ARG A 483 -15.80 24.49 2.41
CA ARG A 483 -15.11 23.20 2.40
C ARG A 483 -16.17 22.19 1.96
N VAL A 484 -16.34 22.02 0.65
CA VAL A 484 -17.36 21.13 0.07
C VAL A 484 -17.09 19.75 0.67
N GLY A 485 -18.12 19.22 1.33
CA GLY A 485 -17.97 18.13 2.29
C GLY A 485 -17.25 16.92 1.71
N GLU A 486 -16.10 16.62 2.28
CA GLU A 486 -15.59 15.25 2.43
C GLU A 486 -15.54 14.46 1.11
N GLY A 487 -15.17 15.08 -0.02
CA GLY A 487 -15.12 14.40 -1.34
C GLY A 487 -16.48 14.15 -2.02
N ARG A 488 -17.61 14.44 -1.36
CA ARG A 488 -18.96 14.12 -1.86
C ARG A 488 -19.38 14.91 -3.10
N GLY A 489 -18.72 16.04 -3.38
CA GLY A 489 -19.06 16.96 -4.47
C GLY A 489 -18.38 16.68 -5.81
N GLY A 490 -17.54 15.64 -5.92
CA GLY A 490 -16.61 15.51 -7.05
C GLY A 490 -15.42 16.45 -6.89
N PHE A 491 -14.67 16.69 -7.96
CA PHE A 491 -13.54 17.63 -7.99
C PHE A 491 -13.38 18.27 -9.38
N TRP A 492 -12.70 19.43 -9.43
CA TRP A 492 -12.35 20.10 -10.68
C TRP A 492 -10.97 19.66 -11.22
N ALA A 493 -9.98 19.54 -10.33
CA ALA A 493 -8.69 18.94 -10.65
C ALA A 493 -8.18 18.13 -9.46
N ALA A 494 -7.36 17.11 -9.72
CA ALA A 494 -6.78 16.27 -8.70
C ALA A 494 -5.29 16.01 -8.98
N TYR A 495 -4.51 15.96 -7.92
CA TYR A 495 -3.15 15.44 -7.88
C TYR A 495 -3.15 14.27 -6.91
N VAL A 496 -2.74 13.10 -7.37
CA VAL A 496 -2.54 11.89 -6.57
C VAL A 496 -1.30 11.18 -7.11
N PRO A 497 -0.65 10.29 -6.34
CA PRO A 497 0.51 9.55 -6.84
C PRO A 497 0.12 8.76 -8.09
N GLY A 498 0.82 9.01 -9.20
CA GLY A 498 0.53 8.41 -10.51
C GLY A 498 -0.52 9.15 -11.37
N ASN A 499 -1.05 10.30 -10.93
CA ASN A 499 -1.91 11.18 -11.73
C ASN A 499 -1.74 12.65 -11.29
N SER A 500 -0.85 13.39 -11.95
CA SER A 500 -0.55 14.81 -11.67
C SER A 500 -1.17 15.79 -12.66
N HIS A 501 -1.63 15.30 -13.81
CA HIS A 501 -2.10 16.10 -14.93
C HIS A 501 -3.19 15.39 -15.72
N ARG A 502 -3.98 16.17 -16.46
CA ARG A 502 -5.02 15.66 -17.36
C ARG A 502 -5.04 16.50 -18.63
N LEU A 503 -4.89 15.85 -19.77
CA LEU A 503 -5.18 16.42 -21.10
C LEU A 503 -6.47 15.77 -21.61
N TYR A 504 -7.46 16.58 -21.99
CA TYR A 504 -8.73 16.10 -22.54
C TYR A 504 -8.63 15.85 -24.05
N ASP A 505 -9.49 14.97 -24.57
CA ASP A 505 -9.50 14.67 -26.00
C ASP A 505 -10.01 15.88 -26.81
N PRO A 506 -9.69 15.99 -28.11
CA PRO A 506 -10.17 17.09 -28.94
C PRO A 506 -11.69 17.28 -28.86
N GLY A 507 -12.13 18.53 -28.71
CA GLY A 507 -13.54 18.87 -28.55
C GLY A 507 -14.08 18.70 -27.12
N GLN A 508 -13.25 18.29 -26.16
CA GLN A 508 -13.61 18.18 -24.74
C GLN A 508 -12.88 19.23 -23.89
N ALA A 509 -13.58 19.84 -22.94
CA ALA A 509 -12.94 20.74 -21.96
C ALA A 509 -13.78 20.88 -20.69
N ARG A 510 -13.19 21.42 -19.62
CA ARG A 510 -13.90 21.83 -18.40
C ARG A 510 -14.12 23.33 -18.37
N LEU A 511 -15.25 23.78 -17.83
CA LEU A 511 -15.50 25.19 -17.63
C LEU A 511 -14.70 25.71 -16.43
N LEU A 512 -14.06 26.87 -16.62
CA LEU A 512 -13.53 27.72 -15.56
C LEU A 512 -14.24 29.09 -15.67
N PRO A 513 -15.20 29.38 -14.77
CA PRO A 513 -16.01 30.59 -14.88
C PRO A 513 -15.21 31.88 -14.72
N LYS A 514 -15.74 32.97 -15.27
CA LYS A 514 -15.32 34.34 -15.02
C LYS A 514 -15.22 34.60 -13.52
N GLY A 515 -14.13 35.23 -13.07
CA GLY A 515 -13.94 35.58 -11.66
C GLY A 515 -13.93 34.39 -10.70
N ALA A 516 -13.70 33.17 -11.21
CA ALA A 516 -13.69 31.98 -10.38
C ALA A 516 -12.60 32.02 -9.29
N ARG A 517 -12.85 31.29 -8.21
CA ARG A 517 -11.89 31.02 -7.13
C ARG A 517 -11.59 29.53 -7.08
N LEU A 518 -10.30 29.19 -6.98
CA LEU A 518 -9.79 27.84 -6.83
C LEU A 518 -9.53 27.56 -5.36
N GLN A 519 -10.24 26.61 -4.76
CA GLN A 519 -9.90 26.11 -3.42
C GLN A 519 -9.05 24.86 -3.56
N PHE A 520 -7.84 24.91 -3.02
CA PHE A 520 -6.92 23.78 -2.89
C PHE A 520 -7.15 23.14 -1.52
N GLN A 521 -7.42 21.84 -1.51
CA GLN A 521 -7.37 20.98 -0.33
C GLN A 521 -6.12 20.10 -0.46
N ILE A 522 -5.17 20.21 0.47
CA ILE A 522 -3.86 19.55 0.37
C ILE A 522 -3.67 18.61 1.56
N HIS A 523 -3.31 17.36 1.26
CA HIS A 523 -2.95 16.36 2.25
C HIS A 523 -1.44 16.13 2.23
N TYR A 524 -0.78 16.45 3.35
CA TYR A 524 0.66 16.27 3.53
C TYR A 524 0.97 15.01 4.34
N THR A 525 2.07 14.34 3.98
CA THR A 525 2.67 13.25 4.76
C THR A 525 4.08 13.64 5.19
N ALA A 526 4.40 13.37 6.46
CA ALA A 526 5.74 13.59 7.01
C ALA A 526 6.78 12.69 6.32
N THR A 527 7.93 13.27 5.96
CA THR A 527 9.00 12.61 5.19
C THR A 527 10.28 12.39 6.00
N GLY A 528 10.25 12.69 7.30
CA GLY A 528 11.44 12.75 8.16
C GLY A 528 12.13 14.12 8.14
N LYS A 529 11.79 15.00 7.20
CA LYS A 529 12.38 16.35 7.06
C LYS A 529 11.30 17.42 7.07
N ALA A 530 11.51 18.46 7.87
CA ALA A 530 10.67 19.64 7.82
C ALA A 530 10.92 20.38 6.48
N THR A 531 9.85 20.73 5.78
CA THR A 531 9.92 21.38 4.47
C THR A 531 8.82 22.43 4.32
N THR A 532 8.85 23.16 3.23
CA THR A 532 7.80 24.11 2.84
C THR A 532 7.30 23.77 1.46
N ASP A 533 5.99 23.82 1.28
CA ASP A 533 5.34 23.52 0.01
C ASP A 533 4.46 24.68 -0.47
N GLN A 534 4.54 25.00 -1.76
CA GLN A 534 3.72 26.03 -2.39
C GLN A 534 3.14 25.52 -3.71
N VAL A 535 2.02 24.81 -3.60
CA VAL A 535 1.31 24.22 -4.75
C VAL A 535 0.90 25.27 -5.78
N GLN A 536 1.09 24.93 -7.05
CA GLN A 536 0.53 25.63 -8.19
C GLN A 536 -0.25 24.70 -9.13
N ILE A 537 -1.14 25.27 -9.93
CA ILE A 537 -1.82 24.60 -11.04
C ILE A 537 -1.61 25.39 -12.34
N GLY A 538 -1.13 24.71 -13.37
CA GLY A 538 -1.08 25.21 -14.73
C GLY A 538 -2.30 24.73 -15.52
N VAL A 539 -2.86 25.58 -16.37
CA VAL A 539 -4.00 25.25 -17.23
C VAL A 539 -3.73 25.59 -18.69
N LEU A 540 -4.26 24.77 -19.59
CA LEU A 540 -4.36 25.04 -21.02
C LEU A 540 -5.80 25.41 -21.37
N PHE A 541 -5.99 26.55 -22.00
CA PHE A 541 -7.27 26.95 -22.53
C PHE A 541 -7.51 26.31 -23.91
N ALA A 542 -8.79 26.07 -24.21
CA ALA A 542 -9.23 25.68 -25.53
C ALA A 542 -9.37 26.91 -26.43
N ASP A 543 -8.98 26.78 -27.71
CA ASP A 543 -9.06 27.87 -28.70
C ASP A 543 -10.51 28.21 -29.09
N ALA A 544 -11.42 27.25 -28.91
CA ALA A 544 -12.84 27.38 -29.16
C ALA A 544 -13.63 26.67 -28.08
N ALA A 545 -14.91 27.02 -27.95
CA ALA A 545 -15.79 26.35 -27.02
C ALA A 545 -15.96 24.85 -27.42
N PRO A 546 -15.89 23.92 -26.45
CA PRO A 546 -15.84 22.48 -26.70
C PRO A 546 -17.20 21.93 -27.17
N GLU A 547 -17.20 20.84 -27.92
CA GLU A 547 -18.43 20.08 -28.18
C GLU A 547 -18.97 19.43 -26.91
N PHE A 548 -18.07 19.01 -26.02
CA PHE A 548 -18.41 18.30 -24.80
C PHE A 548 -17.77 18.93 -23.55
N GLU A 549 -18.57 19.16 -22.52
CA GLU A 549 -18.08 19.53 -21.20
C GLU A 549 -17.71 18.25 -20.42
N VAL A 550 -16.51 18.23 -19.84
CA VAL A 550 -16.06 17.16 -18.94
C VAL A 550 -16.48 17.49 -17.51
N ARG A 551 -17.12 16.53 -16.84
CA ARG A 551 -17.59 16.63 -15.45
C ARG A 551 -17.15 15.41 -14.65
N VAL A 552 -17.02 15.59 -13.34
CA VAL A 552 -16.77 14.49 -12.39
C VAL A 552 -17.95 14.38 -11.43
N ALA A 553 -18.64 13.25 -11.47
CA ALA A 553 -19.68 12.90 -10.51
C ALA A 553 -19.09 12.08 -9.35
N SER A 554 -19.76 12.09 -8.20
CA SER A 554 -19.35 11.37 -6.99
C SER A 554 -20.48 10.45 -6.53
N LEU A 555 -20.22 9.14 -6.53
CA LEU A 555 -21.06 8.13 -5.90
C LEU A 555 -20.56 7.88 -4.47
N ALA A 556 -20.94 8.77 -3.56
CA ALA A 556 -20.53 8.72 -2.16
C ALA A 556 -21.57 8.05 -1.27
N ASN A 557 -21.15 7.11 -0.42
CA ASN A 557 -21.99 6.55 0.66
C ASN A 557 -21.53 7.06 2.03
N PRO A 558 -22.13 8.12 2.59
CA PRO A 558 -21.73 8.66 3.89
C PRO A 558 -22.29 7.90 5.09
N ARG A 559 -23.08 6.84 4.86
CA ARG A 559 -23.74 6.07 5.93
C ARG A 559 -22.97 4.82 6.33
N ILE A 560 -21.77 4.61 5.78
CA ILE A 560 -20.93 3.46 6.10
C ILE A 560 -20.72 3.31 7.61
N ARG A 561 -20.68 2.06 8.06
CA ARG A 561 -20.25 1.70 9.41
C ARG A 561 -19.50 0.38 9.33
N ILE A 562 -18.20 0.46 9.52
CA ILE A 562 -17.29 -0.68 9.47
C ILE A 562 -17.07 -1.16 10.91
N PRO A 563 -17.50 -2.39 11.26
CA PRO A 563 -17.34 -2.90 12.62
C PRO A 563 -15.87 -3.07 13.02
N ALA A 564 -15.57 -2.88 14.30
CA ALA A 564 -14.26 -3.24 14.87
C ALA A 564 -13.87 -4.69 14.54
N GLY A 565 -12.60 -4.92 14.17
CA GLY A 565 -12.05 -6.26 13.93
C GLY A 565 -12.49 -6.95 12.64
N ALA A 566 -13.37 -6.35 11.82
CA ALA A 566 -13.90 -6.98 10.62
C ALA A 566 -12.83 -7.07 9.52
N ALA A 567 -12.47 -8.28 9.08
CA ALA A 567 -11.41 -8.50 8.08
C ALA A 567 -11.81 -8.23 6.61
N ALA A 568 -13.11 -8.24 6.31
CA ALA A 568 -13.65 -8.01 4.95
C ALA A 568 -15.10 -7.52 5.02
N HIS A 569 -15.30 -6.30 5.49
CA HIS A 569 -16.62 -5.67 5.58
C HIS A 569 -17.03 -5.05 4.24
N GLU A 570 -18.19 -5.43 3.72
CA GLU A 570 -18.72 -4.91 2.45
C GLU A 570 -19.68 -3.74 2.69
N GLU A 571 -19.49 -2.66 1.94
CA GLU A 571 -20.44 -1.56 1.80
C GLU A 571 -20.81 -1.38 0.33
N THR A 572 -22.08 -1.06 0.07
CA THR A 572 -22.60 -0.88 -1.30
C THR A 572 -23.41 0.39 -1.44
N LEU A 573 -23.40 0.96 -2.65
CA LEU A 573 -24.32 2.01 -3.06
C LEU A 573 -24.82 1.68 -4.46
N GLU A 574 -26.13 1.67 -4.65
CA GLU A 574 -26.77 1.47 -5.95
C GLU A 574 -27.71 2.64 -6.24
N LEU A 575 -27.56 3.25 -7.42
CA LEU A 575 -28.35 4.41 -7.86
C LEU A 575 -28.89 4.21 -9.28
N PRO A 576 -30.17 4.53 -9.54
CA PRO A 576 -30.69 4.60 -10.90
C PRO A 576 -30.17 5.84 -11.62
N LEU A 577 -29.86 5.70 -12.91
CA LEU A 577 -29.48 6.82 -13.78
C LEU A 577 -30.75 7.41 -14.41
N SER A 578 -31.06 8.67 -14.08
CA SER A 578 -32.21 9.38 -14.65
C SER A 578 -31.98 9.91 -16.06
N GLN A 579 -30.71 9.96 -16.49
CA GLN A 579 -30.26 10.42 -17.79
C GLN A 579 -29.14 9.51 -18.29
N GLU A 580 -28.79 9.64 -19.57
CA GLU A 580 -27.62 8.95 -20.11
C GLU A 580 -26.31 9.62 -19.70
N TYR A 581 -25.25 8.82 -19.64
CA TYR A 581 -23.88 9.26 -19.34
C TYR A 581 -22.91 8.63 -20.34
N TRP A 582 -21.89 9.40 -20.71
CA TRP A 582 -20.77 8.95 -21.52
C TRP A 582 -19.51 9.02 -20.65
N VAL A 583 -19.17 7.91 -20.02
CA VAL A 583 -18.12 7.83 -19.00
C VAL A 583 -16.74 7.74 -19.65
N THR A 584 -15.82 8.61 -19.23
CA THR A 584 -14.43 8.66 -19.72
C THR A 584 -13.42 8.17 -18.68
N GLY A 585 -13.84 8.00 -17.42
CA GLY A 585 -12.99 7.34 -16.45
C GLY A 585 -13.63 7.10 -15.08
N TYR A 586 -12.98 6.25 -14.31
CA TYR A 586 -13.37 5.85 -12.97
C TYR A 586 -12.23 6.15 -11.99
N MET A 587 -12.54 6.55 -10.76
CA MET A 587 -11.52 6.73 -9.72
C MET A 587 -12.09 6.32 -8.36
N PRO A 588 -11.84 5.08 -7.89
CA PRO A 588 -12.26 4.66 -6.56
C PRO A 588 -11.47 5.40 -5.49
N HIS A 589 -12.12 5.72 -4.38
CA HIS A 589 -11.49 6.37 -3.25
C HIS A 589 -12.03 5.81 -1.92
N LEU A 590 -11.11 5.23 -1.16
CA LEU A 590 -11.22 4.70 0.20
C LEU A 590 -10.02 5.20 1.01
N HIS A 591 -10.07 5.16 2.35
CA HIS A 591 -8.91 5.41 3.21
C HIS A 591 -8.12 4.12 3.50
N THR A 592 -7.41 4.06 4.64
CA THR A 592 -6.38 3.06 4.93
C THR A 592 -6.92 1.64 5.18
N ARG A 593 -8.24 1.48 5.34
CA ARG A 593 -8.88 0.17 5.49
C ARG A 593 -9.45 -0.35 4.18
N GLY A 594 -9.50 0.48 3.13
CA GLY A 594 -9.94 0.05 1.81
C GLY A 594 -9.09 -1.11 1.28
N ALA A 595 -9.74 -2.21 0.92
CA ALA A 595 -9.09 -3.42 0.41
C ALA A 595 -9.47 -3.72 -1.05
N ALA A 596 -10.71 -3.41 -1.44
CA ALA A 596 -11.17 -3.59 -2.82
C ALA A 596 -12.28 -2.60 -3.18
N PHE A 597 -12.42 -2.30 -4.48
CA PHE A 597 -13.50 -1.48 -5.02
C PHE A 597 -13.99 -2.00 -6.36
N ARG A 598 -15.31 -1.99 -6.60
CA ARG A 598 -15.90 -2.43 -7.87
C ARG A 598 -17.01 -1.49 -8.34
N TYR A 599 -17.08 -1.27 -9.65
CA TYR A 599 -18.15 -0.59 -10.36
C TYR A 599 -18.89 -1.60 -11.24
N GLU A 600 -20.21 -1.65 -11.11
CA GLU A 600 -21.10 -2.53 -11.87
C GLU A 600 -22.28 -1.73 -12.42
N VAL A 601 -22.80 -2.11 -13.59
CA VAL A 601 -24.03 -1.56 -14.13
C VAL A 601 -25.02 -2.67 -14.46
N ALA A 602 -26.30 -2.44 -14.17
CA ALA A 602 -27.42 -3.20 -14.70
C ALA A 602 -28.21 -2.32 -15.69
N TYR A 603 -28.29 -2.76 -16.95
CA TYR A 603 -29.00 -2.04 -18.01
C TYR A 603 -30.51 -2.25 -17.94
N PRO A 604 -31.34 -1.38 -18.54
CA PRO A 604 -32.80 -1.54 -18.59
C PRO A 604 -33.28 -2.89 -19.14
N GLY A 605 -32.49 -3.55 -19.99
CA GLY A 605 -32.76 -4.89 -20.52
C GLY A 605 -32.38 -6.06 -19.61
N GLY A 606 -31.91 -5.80 -18.38
CA GLY A 606 -31.51 -6.82 -17.40
C GLY A 606 -30.07 -7.34 -17.54
N GLN A 607 -29.38 -7.01 -18.64
CA GLN A 607 -27.96 -7.28 -18.79
C GLN A 607 -27.16 -6.59 -17.67
N ARG A 608 -26.15 -7.27 -17.14
CA ARG A 608 -25.22 -6.73 -16.13
C ARG A 608 -23.80 -6.75 -16.67
N GLU A 609 -23.01 -5.78 -16.25
CA GLU A 609 -21.61 -5.63 -16.65
C GLU A 609 -20.79 -5.06 -15.50
N THR A 610 -19.57 -5.58 -15.33
CA THR A 610 -18.56 -4.96 -14.46
C THR A 610 -17.79 -3.92 -15.27
N LEU A 611 -17.80 -2.68 -14.80
CA LEU A 611 -17.17 -1.55 -15.47
C LEU A 611 -15.70 -1.37 -15.05
N LEU A 612 -15.41 -1.67 -13.79
CA LEU A 612 -14.07 -1.67 -13.20
C LEU A 612 -14.09 -2.57 -11.96
N ASN A 613 -13.09 -3.44 -11.82
CA ASN A 613 -12.85 -4.21 -10.59
C ASN A 613 -11.42 -3.99 -10.12
N VAL A 614 -11.26 -3.54 -8.87
CA VAL A 614 -9.98 -3.28 -8.20
C VAL A 614 -9.92 -4.18 -6.95
N PRO A 615 -9.48 -5.45 -7.08
CA PRO A 615 -9.48 -6.41 -5.97
C PRO A 615 -8.41 -6.16 -4.90
N HIS A 616 -7.40 -5.36 -5.21
CA HIS A 616 -6.27 -5.07 -4.34
C HIS A 616 -6.04 -3.56 -4.23
N TYR A 617 -7.07 -2.84 -3.77
CA TYR A 617 -6.99 -1.39 -3.58
C TYR A 617 -5.84 -1.03 -2.63
N ASP A 618 -5.11 0.02 -2.95
CA ASP A 618 -4.01 0.53 -2.13
C ASP A 618 -4.21 2.03 -1.93
N PHE A 619 -4.39 2.46 -0.68
CA PHE A 619 -4.65 3.86 -0.32
C PHE A 619 -3.57 4.82 -0.84
N ASN A 620 -2.33 4.35 -0.95
CA ASN A 620 -1.21 5.15 -1.44
C ASN A 620 -1.30 5.41 -2.95
N TRP A 621 -2.18 4.70 -3.68
CA TRP A 621 -2.34 4.74 -5.13
C TRP A 621 -3.80 4.92 -5.55
N GLN A 622 -4.26 6.16 -5.54
CA GLN A 622 -5.64 6.52 -5.89
C GLN A 622 -5.80 6.77 -7.40
N LEU A 623 -5.55 5.73 -8.18
CA LEU A 623 -5.44 5.83 -9.64
C LEU A 623 -6.77 6.14 -10.32
N GLN A 624 -6.70 6.98 -11.36
CA GLN A 624 -7.79 7.12 -12.33
C GLN A 624 -7.64 6.04 -13.42
N TYR A 625 -8.74 5.40 -13.80
CA TYR A 625 -8.83 4.41 -14.87
C TYR A 625 -9.56 5.03 -16.05
N GLN A 626 -8.83 5.41 -17.10
CA GLN A 626 -9.34 6.19 -18.22
C GLN A 626 -9.74 5.27 -19.37
N THR A 627 -10.98 5.37 -19.84
CA THR A 627 -11.46 4.51 -20.91
C THR A 627 -10.79 4.89 -22.24
N VAL A 628 -10.60 3.90 -23.13
CA VAL A 628 -10.10 4.16 -24.49
C VAL A 628 -11.15 4.90 -25.32
N GLU A 629 -12.42 4.48 -25.19
CA GLU A 629 -13.58 5.14 -25.78
C GLU A 629 -14.59 5.48 -24.67
N PRO A 630 -15.39 6.55 -24.80
CA PRO A 630 -16.42 6.87 -23.81
C PRO A 630 -17.45 5.73 -23.65
N LYS A 631 -17.64 5.25 -22.42
CA LYS A 631 -18.61 4.20 -22.09
C LYS A 631 -20.02 4.77 -21.99
N HIS A 632 -20.91 4.37 -22.89
CA HIS A 632 -22.32 4.75 -22.83
C HIS A 632 -23.06 4.00 -21.72
N LEU A 633 -23.70 4.75 -20.83
CA LEU A 633 -24.64 4.25 -19.82
C LEU A 633 -26.01 4.90 -20.09
N PRO A 634 -27.00 4.18 -20.65
CA PRO A 634 -28.28 4.77 -21.00
C PRO A 634 -29.11 5.12 -19.76
N ALA A 635 -30.02 6.08 -19.92
CA ALA A 635 -31.03 6.38 -18.91
C ALA A 635 -31.81 5.11 -18.51
N GLY A 636 -32.15 4.99 -17.23
CA GLY A 636 -32.79 3.81 -16.65
C GLY A 636 -31.82 2.70 -16.22
N SER A 637 -30.52 2.79 -16.55
CA SER A 637 -29.52 1.89 -15.98
C SER A 637 -29.40 2.06 -14.47
N ARG A 638 -28.92 1.03 -13.76
CA ARG A 638 -28.60 1.07 -12.33
C ARG A 638 -27.12 0.88 -12.15
N LEU A 639 -26.46 1.90 -11.61
CA LEU A 639 -25.04 1.86 -11.32
C LEU A 639 -24.84 1.47 -9.85
N LYS A 640 -24.03 0.43 -9.61
CA LYS A 640 -23.67 -0.07 -8.29
C LYS A 640 -22.17 0.10 -8.08
N VAL A 641 -21.80 0.64 -6.94
CA VAL A 641 -20.42 0.62 -6.42
C VAL A 641 -20.34 -0.22 -5.16
N THR A 642 -19.28 -1.01 -5.02
CA THR A 642 -19.04 -1.91 -3.89
C THR A 642 -17.64 -1.64 -3.35
N ALA A 643 -17.50 -1.45 -2.04
CA ALA A 643 -16.22 -1.29 -1.36
C ALA A 643 -16.07 -2.38 -0.30
N ILE A 644 -14.85 -2.94 -0.18
CA ILE A 644 -14.48 -3.89 0.87
C ILE A 644 -13.46 -3.22 1.78
N TYR A 645 -13.67 -3.35 3.10
CA TYR A 645 -12.77 -2.82 4.12
C TYR A 645 -12.18 -3.93 5.01
N ASP A 646 -10.89 -3.83 5.31
CA ASP A 646 -10.22 -4.61 6.34
C ASP A 646 -9.95 -3.72 7.58
N ASN A 647 -10.85 -3.80 8.55
CA ASN A 647 -10.72 -3.18 9.88
C ASN A 647 -10.22 -4.18 10.94
N SER A 648 -9.56 -5.27 10.53
CA SER A 648 -8.91 -6.20 11.45
C SER A 648 -7.54 -5.70 11.89
N ALA A 649 -6.98 -6.35 12.93
CA ALA A 649 -5.60 -6.12 13.37
C ALA A 649 -4.55 -6.67 12.38
N ALA A 650 -4.97 -7.49 11.41
CA ALA A 650 -4.08 -8.02 10.38
C ALA A 650 -3.76 -6.99 9.29
N ASN A 651 -4.58 -5.94 9.14
CA ASN A 651 -4.29 -4.84 8.23
C ASN A 651 -3.22 -3.91 8.83
N PRO A 652 -1.99 -3.88 8.28
CA PRO A 652 -0.91 -3.06 8.81
C PRO A 652 -1.14 -1.55 8.66
N ALA A 653 -2.03 -1.14 7.75
CA ALA A 653 -2.41 0.26 7.55
C ALA A 653 -3.59 0.68 8.45
N ASN A 654 -4.18 -0.24 9.23
CA ASN A 654 -5.27 0.07 10.14
C ASN A 654 -4.74 0.81 11.38
N PRO A 655 -5.11 2.09 11.60
CA PRO A 655 -4.63 2.86 12.73
C PRO A 655 -5.22 2.41 14.07
N ASP A 656 -6.41 1.81 14.06
CA ASP A 656 -7.08 1.30 15.26
C ASP A 656 -8.12 0.23 14.88
N PRO A 657 -7.81 -1.07 15.06
CA PRO A 657 -8.72 -2.16 14.74
C PRO A 657 -9.81 -2.38 15.80
N THR A 658 -9.72 -1.73 16.96
CA THR A 658 -10.62 -1.96 18.10
C THR A 658 -11.90 -1.13 18.04
N ARG A 659 -12.00 -0.22 17.05
CA ARG A 659 -13.09 0.75 16.94
C ARG A 659 -13.98 0.47 15.74
N ASP A 660 -15.26 0.74 15.92
CA ASP A 660 -16.19 0.98 14.81
C ASP A 660 -15.75 2.25 14.05
N VAL A 661 -15.68 2.14 12.73
CA VAL A 661 -15.25 3.24 11.85
C VAL A 661 -16.44 3.72 11.02
N ARG A 662 -16.47 5.03 10.78
CA ARG A 662 -17.53 5.71 10.03
C ARG A 662 -16.92 6.64 9.00
N TRP A 663 -17.80 7.20 8.18
CA TRP A 663 -17.44 8.27 7.27
C TRP A 663 -16.74 9.44 7.97
N GLY A 664 -15.61 9.89 7.45
CA GLY A 664 -14.94 11.10 7.92
C GLY A 664 -13.76 11.51 7.02
N PRO A 665 -13.27 12.76 7.17
CA PRO A 665 -12.23 13.31 6.30
C PRO A 665 -10.81 12.86 6.65
N GLN A 666 -10.59 12.33 7.85
CA GLN A 666 -9.24 11.95 8.28
C GLN A 666 -8.91 10.55 7.80
N THR A 667 -7.62 10.28 7.56
CA THR A 667 -7.16 8.96 7.10
C THR A 667 -7.43 7.84 8.11
N TRP A 668 -7.67 8.17 9.38
CA TRP A 668 -8.11 7.22 10.41
C TRP A 668 -9.63 7.00 10.46
N ASP A 669 -10.43 7.87 9.84
CA ASP A 669 -11.82 7.62 9.49
C ASP A 669 -11.87 6.83 8.16
N GLU A 670 -13.04 6.65 7.56
CA GLU A 670 -13.16 6.06 6.22
C GLU A 670 -14.01 6.88 5.24
N MET A 671 -13.90 6.53 3.96
CA MET A 671 -14.76 7.03 2.89
C MET A 671 -15.13 5.91 1.93
N MET A 672 -16.31 6.03 1.33
CA MET A 672 -16.73 5.22 0.19
C MET A 672 -17.11 6.14 -0.96
N ILE A 673 -16.19 6.39 -1.90
CA ILE A 673 -16.47 7.23 -3.05
C ILE A 673 -16.09 6.52 -4.35
N GLY A 674 -17.08 6.38 -5.23
CA GLY A 674 -16.82 6.04 -6.62
C GLY A 674 -16.91 7.28 -7.50
N TYR A 675 -15.78 7.89 -7.87
CA TYR A 675 -15.81 9.02 -8.80
C TYR A 675 -15.96 8.55 -10.25
N ILE A 676 -16.76 9.29 -11.03
CA ILE A 676 -16.99 9.03 -12.45
C ILE A 676 -16.75 10.31 -13.25
N GLU A 677 -15.71 10.30 -14.07
CA GLU A 677 -15.49 11.32 -15.10
C GLU A 677 -16.38 10.98 -16.31
N HIS A 678 -17.15 11.95 -16.79
CA HIS A 678 -18.04 11.78 -17.93
C HIS A 678 -18.11 13.07 -18.76
N ILE A 679 -18.53 12.90 -20.01
CA ILE A 679 -18.77 14.01 -20.92
C ILE A 679 -20.26 14.27 -21.09
N VAL A 680 -20.61 15.54 -21.21
CA VAL A 680 -21.97 16.02 -21.49
C VAL A 680 -21.90 16.89 -22.73
N LYS A 681 -22.77 16.63 -23.70
CA LYS A 681 -22.87 17.47 -24.89
C LYS A 681 -23.21 18.90 -24.47
N ARG A 682 -22.45 19.87 -24.95
CA ARG A 682 -22.68 21.28 -24.63
C ARG A 682 -24.02 21.71 -25.24
N ASP A 683 -24.92 22.23 -24.41
CA ASP A 683 -26.07 23.01 -24.86
C ASP A 683 -25.83 24.46 -24.42
N ASP A 684 -25.74 25.38 -25.39
CA ASP A 684 -25.40 26.79 -25.15
C ASP A 684 -26.40 27.50 -24.22
N LYS A 685 -27.57 26.90 -23.95
CA LYS A 685 -28.57 27.42 -23.01
C LYS A 685 -28.21 27.22 -21.54
N ASP A 686 -27.42 26.20 -21.19
CA ASP A 686 -27.09 25.85 -19.79
C ASP A 686 -25.97 26.72 -19.21
N VAL A 687 -25.10 27.28 -20.05
CA VAL A 687 -24.01 28.19 -19.61
C VAL A 687 -24.57 29.57 -19.23
N ALA A 688 -25.67 30.01 -19.86
CA ALA A 688 -26.30 31.28 -19.57
C ALA A 688 -27.17 31.30 -18.29
N GLN A 689 -27.41 30.14 -17.66
CA GLN A 689 -28.25 29.99 -16.45
C GLN A 689 -27.45 29.69 -15.17
N ARG A 690 -26.13 29.49 -15.26
CA ARG A 690 -25.21 29.31 -14.13
C ARG A 690 -24.48 30.61 -13.85
#